data_AF-A0A6L7F6H9-F1
#
_entry.id   AF-A0A6L7F6H9-F1
#
_cell.length_a   1.000
_cell.length_b   1.000
_cell.length_c   1.000
_cell.angle_alpha   90.00
_cell.angle_beta   90.00
_cell.angle_gamma   90.00
#
_symmetry.space_group_name_H-M   'P 1'
#
loop_
_entity.id
_entity.type
_entity.pdbx_description
1 polymer ?
#
loop_
_entity_poly.entity_id
_entity_poly.type
_entity_poly.pdbx_seq_one_letter_code
_entity_poly.pdbx_strand_id
1 'polypeptide(L)'
;MSTKFKTVITTAGAAKLAAATAPGGRKVNITTMAVGDGGGKLPVPDAGQTGLIHEVWRHTLNKISQDKRNSNYIIAELVIPPEVGGFWMRELGLYDDAGTLIAVANMAESYKPALAEGSGRSQTCRMVIIVSSVASVELTIDTTTVMATQDYVDDKIAEHEQSRRHPDASLTAKGFTQLSSATNSTSETLAATPKAVKDAYDLANGKYTAQDATTARKGLVQLSSATNSTSETLAATPKAVKAAYDLANGKYTAQDATTARKGLVQLSSVTNSDSETLAATPKAVKAAYDLANGKYTAQDATTARKGLVQLSSATNSDSETLAATPKAVKSAYDNAEKRLQKDQNGADIPGKDTFTKNIGACRAYSGALSTEAGNWTTAQFIEWLDSRGAFNHPYWMCKGSWSYANNKIITDTGCGDIHLAGCVVEVMGTKSAITIRVTTPTTSSGGGTTSAQFTYINHGDAYSPGWRRDWNRQGDAMTGTINQDGGSQNTYMSTALCSGTRGGKKYLRKFRGGEGDTIWHETVQGGVVRWATGNTDAQEELSLSSAYGLRSRGEITSLSANGLRIAYGNYGFFIRNDGGSTYLMLTASGDKFGTWNGLRPLTINNANGGVSMGHGLSVTGRVTPSDYGNFDSRYVKDVRLGTRVVQTMQKGVMYEKSGHVITGLGIVGEVDGDDPAVFRPIQKYINGTWYNIAQV
;
A
#
# COMPACT_ATOMS: atom_id res chain seq x y z
N MET A 1 -46.16 -24.38 -35.87
CA MET A 1 -46.79 -23.28 -35.10
C MET A 1 -45.74 -22.68 -34.19
N SER A 2 -45.45 -21.38 -34.29
CA SER A 2 -44.56 -20.70 -33.34
C SER A 2 -45.25 -20.67 -31.97
N THR A 3 -44.70 -21.37 -30.99
CA THR A 3 -45.19 -21.37 -29.60
C THR A 3 -45.11 -19.93 -29.08
N LYS A 4 -46.26 -19.31 -28.82
CA LYS A 4 -46.34 -17.92 -28.33
C LYS A 4 -46.14 -17.92 -26.82
N PHE A 5 -45.10 -17.23 -26.35
CA PHE A 5 -44.89 -16.92 -24.93
C PHE A 5 -45.65 -15.63 -24.60
N LYS A 6 -46.39 -15.62 -23.49
CA LYS A 6 -47.18 -14.47 -23.06
C LYS A 6 -47.09 -14.27 -21.55
N THR A 7 -47.23 -13.03 -21.13
CA THR A 7 -47.44 -12.64 -19.73
C THR A 7 -48.91 -12.28 -19.54
N VAL A 8 -49.51 -12.74 -18.44
CA VAL A 8 -50.89 -12.42 -18.05
C VAL A 8 -50.87 -11.83 -16.65
N ILE A 9 -51.52 -10.68 -16.47
CA ILE A 9 -51.78 -10.11 -15.14
C ILE A 9 -52.92 -10.90 -14.52
N THR A 10 -52.74 -11.34 -13.27
CA THR A 10 -53.78 -12.11 -12.56
C THR A 10 -54.93 -11.18 -12.15
N THR A 11 -56.09 -11.76 -11.85
CA THR A 11 -57.25 -11.02 -11.36
C THR A 11 -56.91 -10.26 -10.07
N ALA A 12 -56.13 -10.88 -9.18
CA ALA A 12 -55.63 -10.26 -7.96
C ALA A 12 -54.63 -9.12 -8.24
N GLY A 13 -53.72 -9.32 -9.20
CA GLY A 13 -52.77 -8.30 -9.64
C GLY A 13 -53.44 -7.09 -10.26
N ALA A 14 -54.43 -7.31 -11.13
CA ALA A 14 -55.21 -6.24 -11.75
C ALA A 14 -55.97 -5.40 -10.71
N ALA A 15 -56.57 -6.05 -9.70
CA ALA A 15 -57.25 -5.36 -8.61
C ALA A 15 -56.28 -4.49 -7.78
N LYS A 16 -55.09 -5.00 -7.45
CA LYS A 16 -54.06 -4.25 -6.71
C LYS A 16 -53.48 -3.09 -7.53
N LEU A 17 -53.21 -3.30 -8.81
CA LEU A 17 -52.73 -2.25 -9.71
C LEU A 17 -53.77 -1.15 -9.90
N ALA A 18 -55.06 -1.48 -9.95
CA ALA A 18 -56.15 -0.50 -10.02
C ALA A 18 -56.36 0.25 -8.69
N ALA A 19 -56.19 -0.41 -7.54
CA ALA A 19 -56.26 0.27 -6.24
C ALA A 19 -55.10 1.28 -6.04
N ALA A 20 -53.93 0.98 -6.59
CA ALA A 20 -52.75 1.83 -6.52
C ALA A 20 -52.82 3.10 -7.38
N THR A 21 -53.76 3.21 -8.33
CA THR A 21 -53.97 4.44 -9.12
C THR A 21 -54.97 5.42 -8.50
N ALA A 22 -55.65 5.05 -7.41
CA ALA A 22 -56.52 5.96 -6.67
C ALA A 22 -55.71 7.07 -5.96
N PRO A 23 -56.25 8.29 -5.77
CA PRO A 23 -55.57 9.33 -5.01
C PRO A 23 -55.23 8.86 -3.58
N GLY A 24 -53.94 8.81 -3.25
CA GLY A 24 -53.45 8.29 -1.96
C GLY A 24 -53.31 6.76 -1.87
N GLY A 25 -53.51 6.03 -2.98
CA GLY A 25 -53.33 4.57 -3.06
C GLY A 25 -51.89 4.15 -2.80
N ARG A 26 -51.70 3.06 -2.06
CA ARG A 26 -50.39 2.43 -1.86
C ARG A 26 -49.96 1.75 -3.15
N LYS A 27 -48.77 2.10 -3.64
CA LYS A 27 -48.16 1.45 -4.81
C LYS A 27 -47.93 -0.04 -4.56
N VAL A 28 -48.09 -0.84 -5.61
CA VAL A 28 -47.80 -2.28 -5.58
C VAL A 28 -46.28 -2.45 -5.56
N ASN A 29 -45.76 -3.03 -4.49
CA ASN A 29 -44.33 -3.29 -4.35
C ASN A 29 -44.04 -4.74 -4.77
N ILE A 30 -43.51 -4.93 -5.98
CA ILE A 30 -43.17 -6.26 -6.51
C ILE A 30 -41.77 -6.63 -6.02
N THR A 31 -41.68 -7.62 -5.15
CA THR A 31 -40.44 -7.92 -4.41
C THR A 31 -39.78 -9.22 -4.83
N THR A 32 -40.55 -10.22 -5.27
CA THR A 32 -40.03 -11.57 -5.55
C THR A 32 -40.51 -12.10 -6.89
N MET A 33 -39.67 -12.93 -7.51
CA MET A 33 -40.03 -13.73 -8.68
C MET A 33 -39.82 -15.20 -8.34
N ALA A 34 -40.79 -16.02 -8.73
CA ALA A 34 -40.68 -17.46 -8.68
C ALA A 34 -40.53 -18.06 -10.08
N VAL A 35 -39.83 -19.18 -10.14
CA VAL A 35 -39.57 -19.99 -11.32
C VAL A 35 -40.17 -21.36 -11.07
N GLY A 36 -40.88 -21.90 -12.06
CA GLY A 36 -41.52 -23.21 -12.01
C GLY A 36 -41.21 -24.07 -13.22
N ASP A 37 -41.35 -25.39 -13.06
CA ASP A 37 -41.15 -26.37 -14.14
C ASP A 37 -42.46 -26.76 -14.83
N GLY A 38 -43.59 -26.15 -14.46
CA GLY A 38 -44.91 -26.36 -15.06
C GLY A 38 -45.49 -27.76 -14.87
N GLY A 39 -44.98 -28.54 -13.89
CA GLY A 39 -45.38 -29.94 -13.70
C GLY A 39 -44.90 -30.85 -14.84
N GLY A 40 -43.79 -30.48 -15.49
CA GLY A 40 -43.17 -31.24 -16.58
C GLY A 40 -43.70 -30.94 -17.99
N LYS A 41 -44.64 -30.00 -18.14
CA LYS A 41 -45.18 -29.54 -19.44
C LYS A 41 -45.19 -28.01 -19.51
N LEU A 42 -45.16 -27.44 -20.71
CA LEU A 42 -45.26 -26.00 -20.89
C LEU A 42 -46.67 -25.50 -20.50
N PRO A 43 -46.80 -24.63 -19.47
CA PRO A 43 -48.11 -24.18 -19.02
C PRO A 43 -48.67 -23.05 -19.90
N VAL A 44 -50.00 -22.88 -19.86
CA VAL A 44 -50.71 -21.75 -20.47
C VAL A 44 -51.09 -20.77 -19.36
N PRO A 45 -50.51 -19.54 -19.33
CA PRO A 45 -50.81 -18.57 -18.29
C PRO A 45 -52.29 -18.16 -18.28
N ASP A 46 -52.90 -18.18 -17.10
CA ASP A 46 -54.30 -17.89 -16.84
C ASP A 46 -54.48 -16.80 -15.76
N ALA A 47 -55.47 -15.92 -15.95
CA ALA A 47 -55.70 -14.78 -15.05
C ALA A 47 -56.29 -15.18 -13.69
N GLY A 48 -56.83 -16.39 -13.55
CA GLY A 48 -57.33 -16.93 -12.28
C GLY A 48 -56.25 -17.55 -11.39
N GLN A 49 -55.00 -17.65 -11.87
CA GLN A 49 -53.91 -18.25 -11.09
C GLN A 49 -53.61 -17.46 -9.81
N THR A 50 -53.49 -18.16 -8.70
CA THR A 50 -53.04 -17.63 -7.41
C THR A 50 -51.60 -18.06 -7.07
N GLY A 51 -51.02 -18.95 -7.88
CA GLY A 51 -49.66 -19.47 -7.77
C GLY A 51 -49.21 -20.14 -9.08
N LEU A 52 -47.93 -20.52 -9.13
CA LEU A 52 -47.37 -21.35 -10.21
C LEU A 52 -47.89 -22.79 -10.13
N ILE A 53 -47.92 -23.52 -11.24
CA ILE A 53 -48.38 -24.92 -11.27
C ILE A 53 -47.44 -25.80 -10.45
N HIS A 54 -46.12 -25.59 -10.58
CA HIS A 54 -45.13 -26.21 -9.74
C HIS A 54 -43.91 -25.31 -9.59
N GLU A 55 -43.84 -24.62 -8.45
CA GLU A 55 -42.74 -23.73 -8.09
C GLU A 55 -41.51 -24.53 -7.65
N VAL A 56 -40.37 -24.27 -8.30
CA VAL A 56 -39.10 -24.94 -7.99
C VAL A 56 -38.11 -24.00 -7.30
N TRP A 57 -38.26 -22.68 -7.49
CA TRP A 57 -37.40 -21.69 -6.85
C TRP A 57 -38.06 -20.32 -6.77
N ARG A 58 -37.85 -19.58 -5.67
CA ARG A 58 -38.31 -18.21 -5.47
C ARG A 58 -37.24 -17.39 -4.79
N HIS A 59 -37.04 -16.17 -5.26
CA HIS A 59 -36.08 -15.25 -4.65
C HIS A 59 -36.47 -13.79 -4.87
N THR A 60 -35.85 -12.89 -4.11
CA THR A 60 -35.95 -11.43 -4.32
C THR A 60 -35.39 -11.05 -5.68
N LEU A 61 -36.06 -10.09 -6.32
CA LEU A 61 -35.67 -9.56 -7.63
C LEU A 61 -34.30 -8.87 -7.56
N ASN A 62 -33.51 -9.01 -8.62
CA ASN A 62 -32.24 -8.28 -8.78
C ASN A 62 -32.48 -6.90 -9.41
N LYS A 63 -33.53 -6.76 -10.23
CA LYS A 63 -33.88 -5.50 -10.89
C LYS A 63 -35.37 -5.42 -11.18
N ILE A 64 -35.94 -4.24 -10.96
CA ILE A 64 -37.25 -3.84 -11.50
C ILE A 64 -37.08 -2.46 -12.12
N SER A 65 -37.53 -2.27 -13.36
CA SER A 65 -37.36 -1.00 -14.06
C SER A 65 -38.42 -0.79 -15.13
N GLN A 66 -38.69 0.47 -15.46
CA GLN A 66 -39.50 0.83 -16.62
C GLN A 66 -38.68 0.63 -17.91
N ASP A 67 -39.31 0.11 -18.96
CA ASP A 67 -38.67 -0.02 -20.28
C ASP A 67 -38.38 1.35 -20.91
N LYS A 68 -37.21 1.49 -21.52
CA LYS A 68 -36.76 2.77 -22.11
C LYS A 68 -37.51 3.14 -23.40
N ARG A 69 -38.18 2.17 -24.06
CA ARG A 69 -38.88 2.37 -25.34
C ARG A 69 -40.40 2.42 -25.18
N ASN A 70 -40.94 1.70 -24.19
CA ASN A 70 -42.38 1.61 -23.92
C ASN A 70 -42.68 2.04 -22.48
N SER A 71 -43.27 3.22 -22.33
CA SER A 71 -43.53 3.83 -21.00
C SER A 71 -44.53 3.05 -20.14
N ASN A 72 -45.28 2.12 -20.70
CA ASN A 72 -46.23 1.26 -19.99
C ASN A 72 -45.68 -0.14 -19.63
N TYR A 73 -44.40 -0.43 -19.94
CA TYR A 73 -43.79 -1.73 -19.71
C TYR A 73 -42.91 -1.69 -18.46
N ILE A 74 -43.09 -2.68 -17.59
CA ILE A 74 -42.24 -2.90 -16.44
C ILE A 74 -41.49 -4.22 -16.65
N ILE A 75 -40.17 -4.15 -16.50
CA ILE A 75 -39.25 -5.27 -16.64
C ILE A 75 -38.78 -5.66 -15.24
N ALA A 76 -39.07 -6.90 -14.86
CA ALA A 76 -38.55 -7.52 -13.64
C ALA A 76 -37.51 -8.59 -14.02
N GLU A 77 -36.35 -8.56 -13.36
CA GLU A 77 -35.25 -9.49 -13.59
C GLU A 77 -34.84 -10.20 -12.30
N LEU A 78 -34.66 -11.51 -12.43
CA LEU A 78 -34.14 -12.39 -11.39
C LEU A 78 -32.92 -13.13 -11.95
N VAL A 79 -31.82 -13.14 -11.20
CA VAL A 79 -30.60 -13.86 -11.53
C VAL A 79 -30.54 -15.12 -10.67
N ILE A 80 -30.58 -16.28 -11.31
CA ILE A 80 -30.35 -17.58 -10.66
C ILE A 80 -28.84 -17.81 -10.60
N PRO A 81 -28.25 -17.85 -9.40
CA PRO A 81 -26.80 -18.03 -9.24
C PRO A 81 -26.35 -19.45 -9.63
N PRO A 82 -25.06 -19.68 -9.91
CA PRO A 82 -24.58 -20.97 -10.42
C PRO A 82 -24.73 -22.13 -9.41
N GLU A 83 -24.82 -21.84 -8.11
CA GLU A 83 -25.02 -22.81 -7.03
C GLU A 83 -26.46 -23.34 -6.97
N VAL A 84 -27.42 -22.63 -7.56
CA VAL A 84 -28.84 -23.01 -7.60
C VAL A 84 -29.19 -23.53 -9.00
N GLY A 85 -29.65 -24.78 -9.07
CA GLY A 85 -30.00 -25.46 -10.33
C GLY A 85 -30.49 -26.89 -10.08
N GLY A 86 -30.61 -27.68 -11.14
CA GLY A 86 -31.17 -29.04 -11.12
C GLY A 86 -32.64 -29.12 -11.52
N PHE A 87 -33.19 -28.08 -12.18
CA PHE A 87 -34.60 -28.00 -12.55
C PHE A 87 -34.82 -27.41 -13.95
N TRP A 88 -35.97 -27.74 -14.53
CA TRP A 88 -36.47 -27.14 -15.77
C TRP A 88 -37.20 -25.83 -15.46
N MET A 89 -37.03 -24.83 -16.33
CA MET A 89 -37.73 -23.54 -16.24
C MET A 89 -38.76 -23.48 -17.37
N ARG A 90 -40.04 -23.34 -17.00
CA ARG A 90 -41.19 -23.29 -17.94
C ARG A 90 -42.18 -22.20 -17.61
N GLU A 91 -42.25 -21.76 -16.35
CA GLU A 91 -43.12 -20.67 -15.90
C GLU A 91 -42.41 -19.69 -14.95
N LEU A 92 -42.89 -18.45 -14.95
CA LEU A 92 -42.45 -17.35 -14.10
C LEU A 92 -43.64 -16.70 -13.41
N GLY A 93 -43.49 -16.34 -12.15
CA GLY A 93 -44.52 -15.65 -11.36
C GLY A 93 -43.94 -14.45 -10.62
N LEU A 94 -44.58 -13.29 -10.71
CA LEU A 94 -44.22 -12.08 -9.96
C LEU A 94 -45.12 -11.91 -8.75
N TYR A 95 -44.52 -11.71 -7.58
CA TYR A 95 -45.24 -11.55 -6.32
C TYR A 95 -44.93 -10.20 -5.65
N ASP A 96 -45.93 -9.65 -4.97
CA ASP A 96 -45.76 -8.45 -4.15
C ASP A 96 -45.26 -8.75 -2.73
N ASP A 97 -45.03 -7.69 -1.95
CA ASP A 97 -44.62 -7.73 -0.54
C ASP A 97 -45.61 -8.47 0.38
N ALA A 98 -46.88 -8.61 -0.02
CA ALA A 98 -47.89 -9.40 0.67
C ALA A 98 -47.99 -10.86 0.16
N GLY A 99 -47.10 -11.28 -0.74
CA GLY A 99 -47.06 -12.63 -1.30
C GLY A 99 -48.17 -12.93 -2.32
N THR A 100 -48.85 -11.90 -2.85
CA THR A 100 -49.89 -12.04 -3.87
C THR A 100 -49.28 -12.15 -5.25
N LEU A 101 -49.67 -13.16 -6.04
CA LEU A 101 -49.24 -13.31 -7.43
C LEU A 101 -49.85 -12.21 -8.30
N ILE A 102 -49.01 -11.29 -8.80
CA ILE A 102 -49.40 -10.13 -9.62
C ILE A 102 -49.49 -10.50 -11.10
N ALA A 103 -48.55 -11.30 -11.59
CA ALA A 103 -48.53 -11.73 -12.98
C ALA A 103 -47.88 -13.10 -13.12
N VAL A 104 -48.29 -13.82 -14.16
CA VAL A 104 -47.77 -15.14 -14.53
C VAL A 104 -47.40 -15.19 -16.01
N ALA A 105 -46.30 -15.85 -16.34
CA ALA A 105 -45.82 -16.01 -17.71
C ALA A 105 -45.32 -17.43 -17.97
N ASN A 106 -45.41 -17.86 -19.23
CA ASN A 106 -44.70 -19.03 -19.72
C ASN A 106 -43.41 -18.62 -20.43
N MET A 107 -42.40 -19.49 -20.40
CA MET A 107 -41.11 -19.24 -21.05
C MET A 107 -40.65 -20.45 -21.87
N ALA A 108 -39.66 -20.25 -22.74
CA ALA A 108 -39.06 -21.34 -23.50
C ALA A 108 -38.44 -22.36 -22.55
N GLU A 109 -38.69 -23.65 -22.81
CA GLU A 109 -38.22 -24.74 -21.97
C GLU A 109 -36.69 -24.74 -21.92
N SER A 110 -36.14 -24.50 -20.73
CA SER A 110 -34.70 -24.38 -20.52
C SER A 110 -34.29 -25.09 -19.24
N TYR A 111 -33.24 -25.91 -19.30
CA TYR A 111 -32.71 -26.60 -18.14
C TYR A 111 -31.59 -25.78 -17.50
N LYS A 112 -31.69 -25.54 -16.19
CA LYS A 112 -30.66 -24.86 -15.40
C LYS A 112 -29.87 -25.91 -14.62
N PRO A 113 -28.66 -26.31 -15.08
CA PRO A 113 -27.86 -27.30 -14.36
C PRO A 113 -27.37 -26.78 -13.01
N ALA A 114 -27.15 -27.71 -12.08
CA ALA A 114 -26.50 -27.44 -10.80
C ALA A 114 -24.96 -27.47 -10.95
N LEU A 115 -24.24 -26.77 -10.07
CA LEU A 115 -22.77 -26.72 -10.12
C LEU A 115 -22.12 -28.12 -10.07
N ALA A 116 -22.72 -29.06 -9.34
CA ALA A 116 -22.27 -30.45 -9.26
C ALA A 116 -22.37 -31.23 -10.59
N GLU A 117 -23.15 -30.74 -11.55
CA GLU A 117 -23.34 -31.33 -12.88
C GLU A 117 -22.28 -30.82 -13.90
N GLY A 118 -21.27 -30.07 -13.44
CA GLY A 118 -20.12 -29.66 -14.26
C GLY A 118 -20.34 -28.42 -15.13
N SER A 119 -21.47 -27.72 -15.00
CA SER A 119 -21.79 -26.50 -15.76
C SER A 119 -22.49 -25.45 -14.88
N GLY A 120 -21.78 -24.88 -13.91
CA GLY A 120 -22.28 -23.79 -13.08
C GLY A 120 -22.46 -22.49 -13.88
N ARG A 121 -23.56 -22.35 -14.60
CA ARG A 121 -23.90 -21.13 -15.35
C ARG A 121 -24.88 -20.29 -14.53
N SER A 122 -24.67 -18.97 -14.47
CA SER A 122 -25.67 -18.02 -13.97
C SER A 122 -26.72 -17.76 -15.06
N GLN A 123 -28.00 -17.74 -14.69
CA GLN A 123 -29.10 -17.57 -15.64
C GLN A 123 -30.00 -16.41 -15.21
N THR A 124 -30.19 -15.44 -16.11
CA THR A 124 -31.12 -14.33 -15.89
C THR A 124 -32.50 -14.69 -16.45
N CYS A 125 -33.52 -14.63 -15.59
CA CYS A 125 -34.93 -14.70 -15.94
C CYS A 125 -35.48 -13.27 -16.02
N ARG A 126 -36.11 -12.92 -17.14
CA ARG A 126 -36.71 -11.59 -17.37
C ARG A 126 -38.19 -11.76 -17.66
N MET A 127 -39.03 -11.05 -16.91
CA MET A 127 -40.48 -10.99 -17.11
C MET A 127 -40.92 -9.55 -17.38
N VAL A 128 -41.75 -9.36 -18.40
CA VAL A 128 -42.30 -8.06 -18.77
C VAL A 128 -43.79 -8.05 -18.50
N ILE A 129 -44.27 -7.05 -17.76
CA ILE A 129 -45.70 -6.79 -17.53
C ILE A 129 -46.09 -5.45 -18.14
N ILE A 130 -47.33 -5.36 -18.61
CA ILE A 130 -47.89 -4.15 -19.22
C ILE A 130 -48.94 -3.59 -18.27
N VAL A 131 -48.73 -2.37 -17.78
CA VAL A 131 -49.63 -1.72 -16.82
C VAL A 131 -50.27 -0.48 -17.44
N SER A 132 -51.46 -0.11 -16.98
CA SER A 132 -52.14 1.12 -17.43
C SER A 132 -51.43 2.39 -16.96
N SER A 133 -50.73 2.33 -15.81
CA SER A 133 -49.89 3.40 -15.31
C SER A 133 -48.72 2.82 -14.50
N VAL A 134 -47.49 3.21 -14.81
CA VAL A 134 -46.31 2.78 -14.03
C VAL A 134 -46.28 3.41 -12.63
N ALA A 135 -47.04 4.47 -12.39
CA ALA A 135 -47.17 5.08 -11.06
C ALA A 135 -47.85 4.16 -10.04
N SER A 136 -48.54 3.10 -10.49
CA SER A 136 -49.16 2.10 -9.62
C SER A 136 -48.18 1.09 -9.03
N VAL A 137 -46.91 1.11 -9.47
CA VAL A 137 -45.87 0.16 -9.06
C VAL A 137 -44.70 0.91 -8.44
N GLU A 138 -44.19 0.40 -7.33
CA GLU A 138 -42.96 0.90 -6.72
C GLU A 138 -41.75 0.28 -7.43
N LEU A 139 -40.84 1.11 -7.95
CA LEU A 139 -39.68 0.68 -8.74
C LEU A 139 -38.38 0.63 -7.92
N THR A 140 -38.50 0.47 -6.60
CA THR A 140 -37.36 0.42 -5.68
C THR A 140 -37.23 -0.98 -5.09
N ILE A 141 -35.99 -1.49 -5.01
CA ILE A 141 -35.65 -2.76 -4.37
C ILE A 141 -34.64 -2.45 -3.27
N ASP A 142 -34.78 -3.08 -2.10
CA ASP A 142 -33.71 -3.13 -1.10
C ASP A 142 -32.66 -4.15 -1.56
N THR A 143 -31.56 -3.65 -2.15
CA THR A 143 -30.53 -4.47 -2.78
C THR A 143 -29.37 -4.86 -1.85
N THR A 144 -29.53 -4.74 -0.53
CA THR A 144 -28.43 -4.98 0.42
C THR A 144 -27.99 -6.46 0.53
N THR A 145 -28.75 -7.40 -0.03
CA THR A 145 -28.51 -8.85 0.10
C THR A 145 -28.50 -9.64 -1.22
N VAL A 146 -28.42 -9.01 -2.40
CA VAL A 146 -28.51 -9.69 -3.72
C VAL A 146 -27.32 -9.39 -4.63
N MET A 147 -26.95 -10.35 -5.47
CA MET A 147 -25.87 -10.24 -6.46
C MET A 147 -26.27 -9.25 -7.57
N ALA A 148 -25.48 -8.19 -7.77
CA ALA A 148 -25.69 -7.22 -8.85
C ALA A 148 -25.24 -7.80 -10.21
N THR A 149 -25.98 -7.51 -11.29
CA THR A 149 -25.51 -7.82 -12.66
C THR A 149 -24.36 -6.89 -13.04
N GLN A 150 -23.45 -7.35 -13.91
CA GLN A 150 -22.34 -6.53 -14.40
C GLN A 150 -22.85 -5.24 -15.06
N ASP A 151 -23.87 -5.33 -15.92
CA ASP A 151 -24.49 -4.17 -16.55
C ASP A 151 -25.05 -3.14 -15.55
N TYR A 152 -25.61 -3.59 -14.42
CA TYR A 152 -26.08 -2.69 -13.37
C TYR A 152 -24.93 -1.94 -12.69
N VAL A 153 -23.82 -2.63 -12.44
CA VAL A 153 -22.62 -2.03 -11.83
C VAL A 153 -21.98 -1.04 -12.80
N ASP A 154 -21.80 -1.40 -14.06
CA ASP A 154 -21.20 -0.55 -15.08
C ASP A 154 -22.06 0.70 -15.35
N ASP A 155 -23.38 0.57 -15.44
CA ASP A 155 -24.31 1.70 -15.56
C ASP A 155 -24.21 2.65 -14.35
N LYS A 156 -24.07 2.11 -13.13
CA LYS A 156 -23.96 2.91 -11.90
C LYS A 156 -22.60 3.59 -11.74
N ILE A 157 -21.52 2.96 -12.19
CA ILE A 157 -20.20 3.57 -12.24
C ILE A 157 -20.19 4.68 -13.29
N ALA A 158 -20.74 4.45 -14.48
CA ALA A 158 -20.86 5.48 -15.52
C ALA A 158 -21.73 6.68 -15.05
N GLU A 159 -22.84 6.43 -14.33
CA GLU A 159 -23.65 7.48 -13.71
C GLU A 159 -22.81 8.27 -12.67
N HIS A 160 -22.02 7.59 -11.84
CA HIS A 160 -21.18 8.23 -10.84
C HIS A 160 -20.06 9.08 -11.47
N GLU A 161 -19.37 8.55 -12.48
CA GLU A 161 -18.30 9.24 -13.23
C GLU A 161 -18.78 10.53 -13.90
N GLN A 162 -20.01 10.54 -14.41
CA GLN A 162 -20.61 11.72 -15.02
C GLN A 162 -21.24 12.67 -14.00
N SER A 163 -21.42 12.23 -12.76
CA SER A 163 -22.03 13.03 -11.71
C SER A 163 -21.00 13.93 -11.02
N ARG A 164 -21.49 15.03 -10.45
CA ARG A 164 -20.76 15.84 -9.45
C ARG A 164 -21.34 15.65 -8.05
N ARG A 165 -21.86 14.46 -7.74
CA ARG A 165 -22.45 14.14 -6.43
C ARG A 165 -21.34 13.88 -5.40
N HIS A 166 -20.54 14.91 -5.15
CA HIS A 166 -19.51 14.91 -4.12
C HIS A 166 -19.70 16.16 -3.26
N PRO A 167 -19.46 16.09 -1.94
CA PRO A 167 -19.49 17.28 -1.10
C PRO A 167 -18.54 18.38 -1.59
N ASP A 168 -18.97 19.63 -1.42
CA ASP A 168 -18.13 20.81 -1.64
C ASP A 168 -16.97 20.85 -0.63
N ALA A 169 -15.87 21.50 -1.02
CA ALA A 169 -14.71 21.63 -0.14
C ALA A 169 -15.01 22.56 1.05
N SER A 170 -14.40 22.28 2.19
CA SER A 170 -14.43 23.11 3.39
C SER A 170 -13.03 23.27 3.96
N LEU A 171 -12.88 24.11 4.99
CA LEU A 171 -11.61 24.31 5.69
C LEU A 171 -11.06 23.04 6.35
N THR A 172 -11.91 22.04 6.61
CA THR A 172 -11.55 20.80 7.33
C THR A 172 -11.70 19.54 6.49
N ALA A 173 -12.32 19.61 5.31
CA ALA A 173 -12.56 18.45 4.46
C ALA A 173 -12.40 18.80 2.96
N LYS A 174 -11.75 17.91 2.22
CA LYS A 174 -11.55 18.05 0.76
C LYS A 174 -12.88 17.84 0.01
N GLY A 175 -13.10 18.61 -1.05
CA GLY A 175 -14.29 18.52 -1.91
C GLY A 175 -14.12 19.34 -3.19
N PHE A 176 -15.20 19.57 -3.94
CA PHE A 176 -15.18 20.46 -5.11
C PHE A 176 -15.35 21.94 -4.69
N THR A 177 -14.70 22.86 -5.41
CA THR A 177 -14.80 24.31 -5.16
C THR A 177 -14.98 25.05 -6.47
N GLN A 178 -15.87 26.04 -6.50
CA GLN A 178 -16.07 26.89 -7.67
C GLN A 178 -15.07 28.05 -7.65
N LEU A 179 -14.52 28.40 -8.82
CA LEU A 179 -13.52 29.46 -8.95
C LEU A 179 -14.17 30.82 -9.21
N SER A 180 -13.62 31.89 -8.62
CA SER A 180 -14.04 33.27 -8.84
C SER A 180 -12.86 34.15 -9.24
N SER A 181 -13.07 35.00 -10.26
CA SER A 181 -12.09 36.00 -10.70
C SER A 181 -12.38 37.41 -10.16
N ALA A 182 -13.31 37.56 -9.22
CA ALA A 182 -13.60 38.85 -8.60
C ALA A 182 -12.49 39.26 -7.61
N THR A 183 -12.04 40.52 -7.68
CA THR A 183 -10.97 41.06 -6.82
C THR A 183 -11.46 41.53 -5.44
N ASN A 184 -12.77 41.46 -5.20
CA ASN A 184 -13.45 41.92 -3.98
C ASN A 184 -14.43 40.87 -3.41
N SER A 185 -14.29 39.59 -3.79
CA SER A 185 -15.15 38.52 -3.28
C SER A 185 -14.96 38.33 -1.78
N THR A 186 -16.08 38.27 -1.04
CA THR A 186 -16.12 37.93 0.39
C THR A 186 -16.54 36.47 0.65
N SER A 187 -16.77 35.69 -0.41
CA SER A 187 -17.24 34.31 -0.29
C SER A 187 -16.13 33.38 0.20
N GLU A 188 -16.42 32.62 1.26
CA GLU A 188 -15.54 31.56 1.79
C GLU A 188 -15.72 30.20 1.08
N THR A 189 -16.69 30.10 0.17
CA THR A 189 -17.02 28.88 -0.58
C THR A 189 -16.48 28.90 -2.01
N LEU A 190 -15.82 29.99 -2.43
CA LEU A 190 -15.23 30.16 -3.75
C LEU A 190 -13.72 30.36 -3.65
N ALA A 191 -12.95 29.76 -4.55
CA ALA A 191 -11.50 29.96 -4.60
C ALA A 191 -11.13 31.05 -5.60
N ALA A 192 -10.20 31.94 -5.22
CA ALA A 192 -9.70 33.00 -6.09
C ALA A 192 -8.86 32.43 -7.24
N THR A 193 -9.08 32.92 -8.46
CA THR A 193 -8.24 32.55 -9.62
C THR A 193 -6.91 33.30 -9.61
N PRO A 194 -5.87 32.78 -10.29
CA PRO A 194 -4.64 33.55 -10.52
C PRO A 194 -4.89 34.91 -11.17
N LYS A 195 -5.95 35.03 -11.98
CA LYS A 195 -6.39 36.30 -12.56
C LYS A 195 -6.86 37.29 -11.49
N ALA A 196 -7.73 36.89 -10.56
CA ALA A 196 -8.14 37.76 -9.44
C ALA A 196 -6.94 38.22 -8.61
N VAL A 197 -6.02 37.30 -8.31
CA VAL A 197 -4.81 37.61 -7.53
C VAL A 197 -3.91 38.59 -8.29
N LYS A 198 -3.73 38.39 -9.60
CA LYS A 198 -2.93 39.29 -10.43
C LYS A 198 -3.58 40.67 -10.56
N ASP A 199 -4.88 40.73 -10.83
CA ASP A 199 -5.62 41.99 -10.97
C ASP A 199 -5.61 42.78 -9.64
N ALA A 200 -5.68 42.10 -8.48
CA ALA A 200 -5.54 42.73 -7.16
C ALA A 200 -4.10 43.23 -6.89
N TYR A 201 -3.08 42.46 -7.31
CA TYR A 201 -1.68 42.86 -7.22
C TYR A 201 -1.38 44.08 -8.10
N ASP A 202 -1.85 44.08 -9.35
CA ASP A 202 -1.67 45.20 -10.28
C ASP A 202 -2.39 46.46 -9.77
N LEU A 203 -3.58 46.33 -9.16
CA LEU A 203 -4.28 47.43 -8.50
C LEU A 203 -3.50 47.99 -7.30
N ALA A 204 -2.87 47.14 -6.51
CA ALA A 204 -2.00 47.55 -5.41
C ALA A 204 -0.72 48.24 -5.91
N ASN A 205 -0.11 47.71 -6.97
CA ASN A 205 1.10 48.25 -7.58
C ASN A 205 0.85 49.58 -8.32
N GLY A 206 -0.34 49.75 -8.92
CA GLY A 206 -0.77 50.98 -9.59
C GLY A 206 -1.18 52.13 -8.66
N LYS A 207 -1.32 51.89 -7.35
CA LYS A 207 -1.70 52.94 -6.38
C LYS A 207 -0.55 53.85 -5.91
N TYR A 208 0.68 53.64 -6.38
CA TYR A 208 1.77 54.61 -6.21
C TYR A 208 1.87 55.57 -7.41
N THR A 209 0.87 56.43 -7.57
CA THR A 209 0.94 57.60 -8.46
C THR A 209 0.67 58.85 -7.62
N ALA A 210 1.71 59.58 -7.25
CA ALA A 210 1.54 60.89 -6.62
C ALA A 210 0.88 61.84 -7.63
N GLN A 211 -0.34 62.31 -7.33
CA GLN A 211 -1.05 63.29 -8.15
C GLN A 211 -0.62 64.72 -7.78
N ASP A 212 -0.78 65.68 -8.70
CA ASP A 212 -0.50 67.09 -8.45
C ASP A 212 -1.43 67.68 -7.38
N ALA A 213 -0.90 68.61 -6.59
CA ALA A 213 -1.64 69.28 -5.52
C ALA A 213 -2.62 70.32 -6.08
N THR A 214 -3.75 70.48 -5.40
CA THR A 214 -4.70 71.57 -5.61
C THR A 214 -5.04 72.20 -4.26
N THR A 215 -5.72 73.34 -4.25
CA THR A 215 -6.16 74.01 -3.01
C THR A 215 -7.15 73.18 -2.18
N ALA A 216 -7.73 72.11 -2.75
CA ALA A 216 -8.62 71.17 -2.06
C ALA A 216 -7.98 69.79 -1.77
N ARG A 217 -6.75 69.53 -2.25
CA ARG A 217 -6.12 68.20 -2.16
C ARG A 217 -4.59 68.27 -2.14
N LYS A 218 -3.97 67.57 -1.17
CA LYS A 218 -2.51 67.46 -1.06
C LYS A 218 -1.91 66.63 -2.22
N GLY A 219 -0.78 67.05 -2.77
CA GLY A 219 -0.10 66.42 -3.92
C GLY A 219 1.29 67.02 -4.22
N LEU A 220 1.86 66.78 -5.40
CA LEU A 220 3.13 67.38 -5.87
C LEU A 220 2.90 68.76 -6.50
N VAL A 221 3.81 69.73 -6.30
CA VAL A 221 3.71 71.11 -6.82
C VAL A 221 5.03 71.54 -7.48
N GLN A 222 4.97 72.10 -8.69
CA GLN A 222 6.14 72.71 -9.34
C GLN A 222 6.39 74.14 -8.82
N LEU A 223 7.66 74.51 -8.63
CA LEU A 223 8.06 75.85 -8.17
C LEU A 223 8.31 76.81 -9.34
N SER A 224 7.83 78.06 -9.24
CA SER A 224 8.04 79.10 -10.25
C SER A 224 8.68 80.36 -9.67
N SER A 225 9.62 80.95 -10.41
CA SER A 225 10.31 82.21 -10.02
C SER A 225 9.83 83.45 -10.78
N ALA A 226 8.71 83.36 -11.51
CA ALA A 226 8.11 84.50 -12.17
C ALA A 226 7.43 85.44 -11.16
N THR A 227 7.63 86.75 -11.28
CA THR A 227 7.07 87.79 -10.39
C THR A 227 5.67 88.25 -10.79
N ASN A 228 5.16 87.75 -11.90
CA ASN A 228 3.86 88.07 -12.48
C ASN A 228 3.05 86.81 -12.85
N SER A 229 3.35 85.67 -12.23
CA SER A 229 2.64 84.41 -12.49
C SER A 229 1.18 84.51 -12.05
N THR A 230 0.25 84.10 -12.91
CA THR A 230 -1.17 83.96 -12.62
C THR A 230 -1.58 82.49 -12.38
N SER A 231 -0.63 81.56 -12.40
CA SER A 231 -0.89 80.13 -12.22
C SER A 231 -1.25 79.81 -10.77
N GLU A 232 -2.34 79.09 -10.58
CA GLU A 232 -2.80 78.58 -9.27
C GLU A 232 -2.25 77.17 -8.95
N THR A 233 -1.47 76.57 -9.85
CA THR A 233 -0.90 75.21 -9.72
C THR A 233 0.61 75.20 -9.47
N LEU A 234 1.25 76.38 -9.45
CA LEU A 234 2.68 76.55 -9.20
C LEU A 234 2.90 77.35 -7.92
N ALA A 235 3.85 76.92 -7.07
CA ALA A 235 4.22 77.68 -5.88
C ALA A 235 5.33 78.70 -6.20
N ALA A 236 5.13 79.95 -5.77
CA ALA A 236 6.13 81.01 -5.94
C ALA A 236 7.40 80.70 -5.13
N THR A 237 8.57 80.83 -5.75
CA THR A 237 9.84 80.69 -5.03
C THR A 237 10.10 81.91 -4.16
N PRO A 238 10.92 81.79 -3.10
CA PRO A 238 11.38 82.94 -2.33
C PRO A 238 12.01 84.05 -3.18
N LYS A 239 12.58 83.69 -4.35
CA LYS A 239 13.12 84.64 -5.33
C LYS A 239 12.02 85.49 -5.99
N ALA A 240 10.91 84.88 -6.42
CA ALA A 240 9.76 85.61 -6.96
C ALA A 240 9.09 86.50 -5.91
N VAL A 241 8.91 85.99 -4.70
CA VAL A 241 8.28 86.75 -3.60
C VAL A 241 9.14 87.95 -3.19
N LYS A 242 10.48 87.76 -3.13
CA LYS A 242 11.40 88.86 -2.83
C LYS A 242 11.37 89.94 -3.91
N ALA A 243 11.41 89.57 -5.19
CA ALA A 243 11.38 90.53 -6.28
C ALA A 243 10.02 91.27 -6.41
N ALA A 244 8.89 90.64 -6.09
CA ALA A 244 7.59 91.31 -6.02
C ALA A 244 7.48 92.27 -4.83
N TYR A 245 8.06 91.89 -3.68
CA TYR A 245 8.15 92.75 -2.49
C TYR A 245 9.03 93.98 -2.74
N ASP A 246 10.18 93.79 -3.37
CA ASP A 246 11.11 94.88 -3.71
C ASP A 246 10.46 95.87 -4.71
N LEU A 247 9.62 95.40 -5.64
CA LEU A 247 8.85 96.24 -6.56
C LEU A 247 7.73 97.03 -5.87
N ALA A 248 7.07 96.44 -4.87
CA ALA A 248 6.02 97.08 -4.08
C ALA A 248 6.57 98.14 -3.11
N ASN A 249 7.78 97.94 -2.61
CA ASN A 249 8.46 98.86 -1.68
C ASN A 249 8.97 100.14 -2.36
N GLY A 250 9.04 100.19 -3.70
CA GLY A 250 9.58 101.33 -4.46
C GLY A 250 8.60 102.48 -4.79
N LYS A 251 7.35 102.46 -4.30
CA LYS A 251 6.29 103.42 -4.72
C LYS A 251 5.82 104.46 -3.68
N TYR A 252 6.51 104.67 -2.55
CA TYR A 252 6.15 105.67 -1.53
C TYR A 252 7.15 106.85 -1.48
N THR A 253 6.72 108.12 -1.60
CA THR A 253 7.60 109.31 -1.59
C THR A 253 7.13 110.48 -0.70
N ALA A 254 7.95 110.83 0.31
CA ALA A 254 8.30 112.19 0.72
C ALA A 254 9.84 112.25 0.76
N GLN A 255 10.51 113.30 0.24
CA GLN A 255 11.91 113.21 -0.21
C GLN A 255 12.98 113.77 0.75
N ASP A 256 14.01 112.95 0.96
CA ASP A 256 15.22 113.20 1.77
C ASP A 256 16.45 113.65 0.93
N ALA A 257 17.50 114.12 1.61
CA ALA A 257 18.79 114.50 1.00
C ALA A 257 19.53 113.31 0.35
N THR A 258 20.30 113.57 -0.71
CA THR A 258 21.21 112.57 -1.32
C THR A 258 22.60 113.16 -1.60
N THR A 259 23.59 112.31 -1.90
CA THR A 259 24.99 112.72 -2.11
C THR A 259 25.24 113.65 -3.31
N ALA A 260 24.24 113.87 -4.17
CA ALA A 260 24.31 114.78 -5.32
C ALA A 260 23.43 116.05 -5.17
N ARG A 261 22.67 116.21 -4.08
CA ARG A 261 21.79 117.37 -3.86
C ARG A 261 21.53 117.62 -2.36
N LYS A 262 21.61 118.89 -1.94
CA LYS A 262 21.34 119.30 -0.55
C LYS A 262 19.83 119.20 -0.20
N GLY A 263 19.52 118.68 1.00
CA GLY A 263 18.18 118.50 1.61
C GLY A 263 18.27 118.34 3.14
N LEU A 264 17.16 118.03 3.83
CA LEU A 264 17.14 117.81 5.29
C LEU A 264 17.62 116.38 5.66
N VAL A 265 18.39 116.27 6.74
CA VAL A 265 18.91 115.00 7.32
C VAL A 265 18.64 115.00 8.83
N GLN A 266 18.00 113.97 9.35
CA GLN A 266 17.78 113.78 10.79
C GLN A 266 18.95 113.01 11.44
N LEU A 267 19.31 113.37 12.68
CA LEU A 267 20.34 112.66 13.47
C LEU A 267 19.72 111.45 14.20
N SER A 268 20.39 110.30 14.15
CA SER A 268 19.90 109.09 14.80
C SER A 268 20.92 108.45 15.75
N SER A 269 20.46 108.10 16.95
CA SER A 269 21.25 107.39 17.98
C SER A 269 20.88 105.92 18.11
N VAL A 270 20.15 105.37 17.13
CA VAL A 270 19.82 103.94 17.04
C VAL A 270 20.99 103.14 16.42
N THR A 271 21.19 101.92 16.87
CA THR A 271 22.43 101.13 16.65
C THR A 271 22.40 100.22 15.41
N ASN A 272 21.28 100.17 14.70
CA ASN A 272 21.05 99.34 13.51
C ASN A 272 20.35 100.15 12.39
N SER A 273 20.71 101.42 12.26
CA SER A 273 20.16 102.27 11.21
C SER A 273 20.72 101.88 9.86
N ASP A 274 19.88 101.40 8.95
CA ASP A 274 20.23 101.14 7.55
C ASP A 274 19.99 102.38 6.66
N SER A 275 19.59 103.49 7.28
CA SER A 275 19.25 104.73 6.57
C SER A 275 20.49 105.40 6.01
N GLU A 276 20.51 105.60 4.69
CA GLU A 276 21.45 106.48 3.98
C GLU A 276 21.03 107.97 4.05
N THR A 277 19.91 108.28 4.70
CA THR A 277 19.30 109.63 4.79
C THR A 277 19.34 110.23 6.20
N LEU A 278 19.88 109.49 7.19
CA LEU A 278 20.05 109.89 8.58
C LEU A 278 21.53 109.78 8.98
N ALA A 279 22.05 110.72 9.78
CA ALA A 279 23.45 110.66 10.25
C ALA A 279 23.55 110.03 11.65
N ALA A 280 24.42 109.03 11.81
CA ALA A 280 24.64 108.32 13.08
C ALA A 280 25.36 109.19 14.12
N THR A 281 24.88 109.18 15.37
CA THR A 281 25.56 109.89 16.48
C THR A 281 26.67 109.03 17.12
N PRO A 282 27.67 109.63 17.81
CA PRO A 282 28.70 108.88 18.53
C PRO A 282 28.15 107.86 19.55
N LYS A 283 26.96 108.12 20.11
CA LYS A 283 26.24 107.20 21.02
C LYS A 283 25.72 105.96 20.28
N ALA A 284 25.19 106.12 19.06
CA ALA A 284 24.79 105.01 18.19
C ALA A 284 25.99 104.15 17.78
N VAL A 285 27.11 104.78 17.42
CA VAL A 285 28.31 104.05 16.97
C VAL A 285 28.92 103.24 18.12
N LYS A 286 29.00 103.80 19.34
CA LYS A 286 29.47 103.07 20.52
C LYS A 286 28.54 101.93 20.92
N ALA A 287 27.21 102.15 20.90
CA ALA A 287 26.25 101.11 21.25
C ALA A 287 26.11 100.03 20.15
N ALA A 288 26.39 100.33 18.87
CA ALA A 288 26.49 99.34 17.79
C ALA A 288 27.76 98.48 17.92
N TYR A 289 28.88 99.07 18.34
CA TYR A 289 30.11 98.35 18.68
C TYR A 289 29.90 97.43 19.89
N ASP A 290 29.28 97.91 20.96
CA ASP A 290 28.96 97.11 22.14
C ASP A 290 27.89 96.03 21.82
N LEU A 291 26.93 96.29 20.92
CA LEU A 291 25.95 95.29 20.44
C LEU A 291 26.59 94.24 19.51
N ALA A 292 27.57 94.60 18.68
CA ALA A 292 28.34 93.67 17.86
C ALA A 292 29.27 92.79 18.72
N ASN A 293 29.87 93.37 19.76
CA ASN A 293 30.69 92.65 20.74
C ASN A 293 29.83 91.76 21.68
N GLY A 294 28.56 92.12 21.91
CA GLY A 294 27.59 91.36 22.72
C GLY A 294 26.73 90.35 21.94
N LYS A 295 26.60 90.44 20.60
CA LYS A 295 25.79 89.51 19.77
C LYS A 295 26.53 88.25 19.34
N TYR A 296 27.84 88.14 19.55
CA TYR A 296 28.55 86.87 19.34
C TYR A 296 28.41 85.95 20.57
N THR A 297 27.17 85.63 20.95
CA THR A 297 26.95 84.39 21.70
C THR A 297 26.95 83.27 20.67
N ALA A 298 28.14 82.75 20.38
CA ALA A 298 28.23 81.50 19.68
C ALA A 298 27.44 80.44 20.45
N GLN A 299 26.26 80.10 19.96
CA GLN A 299 25.46 79.04 20.54
C GLN A 299 25.99 77.70 20.06
N ASP A 300 25.97 76.70 20.94
CA ASP A 300 26.41 75.36 20.57
C ASP A 300 25.52 74.78 19.46
N ALA A 301 26.16 74.05 18.55
CA ALA A 301 25.49 73.30 17.50
C ALA A 301 24.65 72.17 18.12
N THR A 302 23.49 71.90 17.51
CA THR A 302 22.63 70.75 17.86
C THR A 302 22.25 70.02 16.57
N THR A 303 21.68 68.82 16.68
CA THR A 303 21.21 68.04 15.52
C THR A 303 20.13 68.74 14.68
N ALA A 304 19.48 69.79 15.21
CA ALA A 304 18.46 70.57 14.52
C ALA A 304 18.89 72.02 14.17
N ARG A 305 20.08 72.48 14.57
CA ARG A 305 20.50 73.88 14.44
C ARG A 305 22.02 74.04 14.31
N LYS A 306 22.46 74.87 13.35
CA LYS A 306 23.88 75.24 13.13
C LYS A 306 24.42 76.10 14.30
N GLY A 307 25.66 75.87 14.74
CA GLY A 307 26.32 76.56 15.87
C GLY A 307 27.83 76.25 15.96
N LEU A 308 28.51 76.65 17.06
CA LEU A 308 29.88 76.20 17.36
C LEU A 308 29.86 74.82 18.01
N VAL A 309 30.87 73.99 17.75
CA VAL A 309 30.96 72.64 18.32
C VAL A 309 32.37 72.41 18.85
N GLN A 310 32.49 71.87 20.06
CA GLN A 310 33.78 71.46 20.60
C GLN A 310 34.22 70.13 19.97
N LEU A 311 35.50 70.05 19.60
CA LEU A 311 36.07 68.85 18.99
C LEU A 311 36.55 67.89 20.07
N SER A 312 36.18 66.62 19.96
CA SER A 312 36.65 65.54 20.84
C SER A 312 37.42 64.49 20.07
N SER A 313 38.52 64.02 20.68
CA SER A 313 39.30 62.88 20.15
C SER A 313 39.04 61.59 20.93
N ALA A 314 38.05 61.56 21.83
CA ALA A 314 37.66 60.34 22.52
C ALA A 314 36.93 59.39 21.56
N THR A 315 37.27 58.10 21.60
CA THR A 315 36.70 57.05 20.72
C THR A 315 35.46 56.37 21.28
N ASN A 316 35.04 56.74 22.49
CA ASN A 316 33.90 56.21 23.24
C ASN A 316 33.02 57.34 23.80
N SER A 317 32.98 58.49 23.13
CA SER A 317 32.16 59.63 23.58
C SER A 317 30.69 59.38 23.24
N ASP A 318 29.84 59.38 24.25
CA ASP A 318 28.38 59.33 24.10
C ASP A 318 27.75 60.75 23.96
N SER A 319 28.58 61.79 23.92
CA SER A 319 28.11 63.18 23.83
C SER A 319 27.61 63.54 22.43
N GLU A 320 26.36 64.01 22.35
CA GLU A 320 25.76 64.56 21.14
C GLU A 320 26.13 66.05 20.89
N THR A 321 26.86 66.68 21.81
CA THR A 321 27.27 68.10 21.71
C THR A 321 28.72 68.30 21.27
N LEU A 322 29.46 67.21 21.03
CA LEU A 322 30.86 67.22 20.60
C LEU A 322 30.98 66.61 19.19
N ALA A 323 31.84 67.18 18.35
CA ALA A 323 32.14 66.60 17.05
C ALA A 323 33.42 65.75 17.12
N ALA A 324 33.39 64.55 16.54
CA ALA A 324 34.55 63.67 16.46
C ALA A 324 35.62 64.27 15.54
N THR A 325 36.88 64.29 16.00
CA THR A 325 38.02 64.69 15.15
C THR A 325 38.38 63.59 14.15
N PRO A 326 39.09 63.91 13.04
CA PRO A 326 39.69 62.89 12.18
C PRO A 326 40.58 61.90 12.93
N LYS A 327 41.22 62.32 14.05
CA LYS A 327 42.00 61.46 14.93
C LYS A 327 41.12 60.41 15.63
N ALA A 328 39.98 60.80 16.22
CA ALA A 328 39.03 59.85 16.80
C ALA A 328 38.51 58.86 15.76
N VAL A 329 38.14 59.34 14.56
CA VAL A 329 37.66 58.49 13.47
C VAL A 329 38.73 57.49 13.05
N LYS A 330 39.98 57.92 12.90
CA LYS A 330 41.09 57.02 12.55
C LYS A 330 41.37 55.98 13.64
N SER A 331 41.39 56.39 14.92
CA SER A 331 41.60 55.44 16.04
C SER A 331 40.45 54.43 16.17
N ALA A 332 39.21 54.83 15.92
CA ALA A 332 38.07 53.90 15.88
C ALA A 332 38.17 52.91 14.71
N TYR A 333 38.55 53.40 13.52
CA TYR A 333 38.79 52.56 12.33
C TYR A 333 39.92 51.55 12.57
N ASP A 334 41.08 51.99 13.09
CA ASP A 334 42.22 51.11 13.37
C ASP A 334 41.89 50.06 14.43
N ASN A 335 41.04 50.37 15.42
CA ASN A 335 40.54 49.37 16.37
C ASN A 335 39.56 48.39 15.72
N ALA A 336 38.69 48.84 14.81
CA ALA A 336 37.77 47.98 14.07
C ALA A 336 38.52 47.02 13.13
N GLU A 337 39.51 47.52 12.38
CA GLU A 337 40.41 46.71 11.54
C GLU A 337 41.12 45.62 12.35
N LYS A 338 41.39 45.85 13.65
CA LYS A 338 42.07 44.86 14.49
C LYS A 338 41.19 43.70 14.96
N ARG A 339 39.85 43.77 14.82
CA ARG A 339 38.93 42.73 15.30
C ARG A 339 38.56 41.77 14.16
N LEU A 340 38.83 40.47 14.34
CA LEU A 340 38.54 39.42 13.35
C LEU A 340 39.21 39.70 12.01
N GLN A 341 40.52 39.97 12.09
CA GLN A 341 41.36 40.26 10.93
C GLN A 341 41.36 39.08 9.95
N LYS A 342 40.89 39.31 8.71
CA LYS A 342 40.74 38.26 7.70
C LYS A 342 42.08 37.61 7.33
N ASP A 343 43.13 38.41 7.22
CA ASP A 343 44.50 37.98 6.93
C ASP A 343 45.14 37.16 8.07
N GLN A 344 44.68 37.35 9.30
CA GLN A 344 45.10 36.55 10.46
C GLN A 344 44.39 35.20 10.57
N ASN A 345 43.36 34.92 9.75
CA ASN A 345 42.65 33.64 9.71
C ASN A 345 42.22 33.12 11.11
N GLY A 346 41.80 34.02 12.01
CA GLY A 346 41.35 33.70 13.36
C GLY A 346 42.46 33.53 14.40
N ALA A 347 43.71 33.88 14.09
CA ALA A 347 44.81 33.89 15.07
C ALA A 347 44.56 34.88 16.22
N ASP A 348 43.90 36.00 15.92
CA ASP A 348 43.52 37.08 16.84
C ASP A 348 42.36 36.73 17.79
N ILE A 349 41.68 35.59 17.59
CA ILE A 349 40.58 35.16 18.44
C ILE A 349 41.10 34.75 19.83
N PRO A 350 40.72 35.47 20.91
CA PRO A 350 41.01 35.07 22.28
C PRO A 350 40.13 33.88 22.66
N GLY A 351 40.69 32.88 23.36
CA GLY A 351 39.90 31.74 23.81
C GLY A 351 39.28 30.92 22.66
N LYS A 352 40.09 30.48 21.70
CA LYS A 352 39.66 29.73 20.49
C LYS A 352 38.74 28.54 20.80
N ASP A 353 38.94 27.89 21.94
CA ASP A 353 38.08 26.79 22.42
C ASP A 353 36.64 27.23 22.71
N THR A 354 36.47 28.27 23.51
CA THR A 354 35.15 28.88 23.77
C THR A 354 34.53 29.42 22.48
N PHE A 355 35.35 29.98 21.59
CA PHE A 355 34.88 30.46 20.29
C PHE A 355 34.31 29.31 19.45
N THR A 356 35.05 28.21 19.24
CA THR A 356 34.55 27.06 18.45
C THR A 356 33.31 26.43 19.06
N LYS A 357 33.24 26.37 20.40
CA LYS A 357 32.02 25.97 21.13
C LYS A 357 30.82 26.86 20.80
N ASN A 358 30.97 28.19 20.91
CA ASN A 358 29.87 29.14 20.72
C ASN A 358 29.35 29.17 19.28
N ILE A 359 30.22 29.01 18.28
CA ILE A 359 29.81 28.98 16.87
C ILE A 359 29.39 27.59 16.38
N GLY A 360 29.46 26.56 17.23
CA GLY A 360 29.14 25.19 16.85
C GLY A 360 30.12 24.55 15.84
N ALA A 361 31.33 25.09 15.72
CA ALA A 361 32.35 24.52 14.86
C ALA A 361 32.95 23.26 15.49
N CYS A 362 33.30 22.29 14.64
CA CYS A 362 33.93 21.06 15.08
C CYS A 362 35.24 21.35 15.82
N ARG A 363 35.36 20.91 17.07
CA ARG A 363 36.66 20.80 17.74
C ARG A 363 37.33 19.50 17.27
N ALA A 364 38.25 19.63 16.32
CA ALA A 364 38.99 18.50 15.76
C ALA A 364 40.38 18.37 16.41
N TYR A 365 40.68 17.19 16.96
CA TYR A 365 42.04 16.82 17.34
C TYR A 365 42.75 16.19 16.14
N SER A 366 43.76 16.86 15.59
CA SER A 366 44.55 16.39 14.44
C SER A 366 45.52 15.25 14.79
N GLY A 367 45.70 14.94 16.07
CA GLY A 367 46.59 13.89 16.55
C GLY A 367 45.94 12.51 16.54
N ALA A 368 46.68 11.51 16.07
CA ALA A 368 46.38 10.10 16.26
C ALA A 368 46.37 9.76 17.77
N LEU A 369 45.21 9.80 18.42
CA LEU A 369 45.07 9.53 19.85
C LEU A 369 45.20 8.03 20.11
N SER A 370 46.09 7.67 21.02
CA SER A 370 46.19 6.32 21.56
C SER A 370 45.20 6.17 22.72
N THR A 371 44.47 5.07 22.74
CA THR A 371 43.63 4.70 23.89
C THR A 371 44.25 3.57 24.72
N GLU A 372 45.48 3.15 24.40
CA GLU A 372 46.18 2.00 24.98
C GLU A 372 45.51 0.65 24.67
N ALA A 373 46.19 -0.45 25.01
CA ALA A 373 45.71 -1.81 24.74
C ALA A 373 44.52 -2.20 25.65
N GLY A 374 43.71 -3.17 25.19
CA GLY A 374 42.68 -3.84 25.97
C GLY A 374 41.25 -3.51 25.54
N ASN A 375 40.27 -3.82 26.39
CA ASN A 375 38.86 -3.64 26.06
C ASN A 375 38.21 -2.54 26.89
N TRP A 376 37.18 -1.91 26.33
CA TRP A 376 36.29 -1.00 27.04
C TRP A 376 34.84 -1.44 26.93
N THR A 377 34.08 -1.17 27.98
CA THR A 377 32.62 -1.07 27.87
C THR A 377 32.23 0.26 27.23
N THR A 378 31.01 0.35 26.72
CA THR A 378 30.46 1.57 26.15
C THR A 378 30.47 2.71 27.18
N ALA A 379 30.20 2.41 28.46
CA ALA A 379 30.26 3.39 29.55
C ALA A 379 31.68 3.94 29.74
N GLN A 380 32.70 3.08 29.77
CA GLN A 380 34.10 3.49 29.90
C GLN A 380 34.57 4.34 28.72
N PHE A 381 34.12 4.01 27.52
CA PHE A 381 34.41 4.82 26.32
C PHE A 381 33.77 6.21 26.42
N ILE A 382 32.53 6.32 26.88
CA ILE A 382 31.84 7.59 27.09
C ILE A 382 32.55 8.43 28.16
N GLU A 383 32.98 7.83 29.26
CA GLU A 383 33.77 8.52 30.30
C GLU A 383 35.10 9.05 29.76
N TRP A 384 35.77 8.24 28.93
CA TRP A 384 36.99 8.69 28.28
C TRP A 384 36.73 9.91 27.36
N LEU A 385 35.65 9.90 26.57
CA LEU A 385 35.26 11.04 25.74
C LEU A 385 34.97 12.31 26.59
N ASP A 386 34.31 12.14 27.73
CA ASP A 386 34.04 13.23 28.68
C ASP A 386 35.34 13.85 29.19
N SER A 387 36.31 13.00 29.55
CA SER A 387 37.64 13.45 30.01
C SER A 387 38.43 14.22 28.94
N ARG A 388 38.10 14.04 27.65
CA ARG A 388 38.66 14.79 26.52
C ARG A 388 37.88 16.07 26.20
N GLY A 389 36.82 16.36 26.95
CA GLY A 389 35.93 17.50 26.73
C GLY A 389 35.02 17.33 25.52
N ALA A 390 34.78 16.10 25.03
CA ALA A 390 33.97 15.88 23.84
C ALA A 390 32.54 16.43 23.98
N PHE A 391 31.97 16.34 25.19
CA PHE A 391 30.62 16.82 25.51
C PHE A 391 30.56 18.32 25.85
N ASN A 392 31.70 19.02 25.86
CA ASN A 392 31.76 20.47 26.06
C ASN A 392 31.58 21.25 24.75
N HIS A 393 31.51 20.57 23.61
CA HIS A 393 31.28 21.15 22.29
C HIS A 393 30.03 20.55 21.65
N PRO A 394 29.27 21.32 20.85
CA PRO A 394 28.17 20.77 20.05
C PRO A 394 28.63 19.71 19.05
N TYR A 395 29.87 19.83 18.56
CA TYR A 395 30.51 18.85 17.69
C TYR A 395 32.00 18.73 18.01
N TRP A 396 32.45 17.50 18.28
CA TRP A 396 33.83 17.14 18.58
C TRP A 396 34.26 15.93 17.76
N MET A 397 35.51 15.87 17.34
CA MET A 397 36.04 14.70 16.64
C MET A 397 37.50 14.41 16.96
N CYS A 398 37.87 13.14 16.86
CA CYS A 398 39.26 12.71 16.89
C CYS A 398 39.51 11.51 15.98
N LYS A 399 40.78 11.26 15.71
CA LYS A 399 41.24 10.06 15.02
C LYS A 399 42.05 9.17 15.96
N GLY A 400 41.70 7.89 16.02
CA GLY A 400 42.49 6.89 16.74
C GLY A 400 43.84 6.64 16.05
N SER A 401 44.86 6.31 16.84
CA SER A 401 46.19 5.98 16.31
C SER A 401 46.18 4.70 15.49
N TRP A 402 47.10 4.55 14.53
CA TRP A 402 47.11 3.37 13.64
C TRP A 402 47.54 2.07 14.33
N SER A 403 48.13 2.14 15.52
CA SER A 403 48.65 0.96 16.21
C SER A 403 47.51 0.06 16.72
N TYR A 404 47.30 -1.08 16.08
CA TYR A 404 46.30 -2.05 16.52
C TYR A 404 46.54 -2.56 17.96
N ALA A 405 47.79 -2.62 18.39
CA ALA A 405 48.12 -3.06 19.75
C ALA A 405 47.86 -1.98 20.81
N ASN A 406 47.85 -0.70 20.43
CA ASN A 406 47.76 0.43 21.37
C ASN A 406 46.41 1.14 21.31
N ASN A 407 45.35 0.47 20.84
CA ASN A 407 44.01 1.01 20.95
C ASN A 407 43.03 -0.02 21.52
N LYS A 408 41.97 0.51 22.11
CA LYS A 408 40.96 -0.26 22.81
C LYS A 408 39.96 -0.83 21.81
N ILE A 409 39.32 -1.92 22.21
CA ILE A 409 38.16 -2.48 21.52
C ILE A 409 36.93 -2.32 22.42
N ILE A 410 35.85 -1.74 21.89
CA ILE A 410 34.56 -1.67 22.59
C ILE A 410 33.80 -2.96 22.29
N THR A 411 33.48 -3.74 23.32
CA THR A 411 33.01 -5.14 23.14
C THR A 411 31.57 -5.40 23.58
N ASP A 412 30.89 -4.43 24.20
CA ASP A 412 29.53 -4.57 24.73
C ASP A 412 28.45 -3.94 23.84
N THR A 413 28.78 -3.68 22.57
CA THR A 413 27.91 -2.89 21.67
C THR A 413 26.65 -3.65 21.24
N GLY A 414 26.67 -4.99 21.29
CA GLY A 414 25.60 -5.85 20.79
C GLY A 414 25.44 -5.88 19.26
N CYS A 415 26.19 -5.05 18.52
CA CYS A 415 26.15 -4.98 17.05
C CYS A 415 27.53 -5.13 16.40
N GLY A 416 28.51 -5.65 17.15
CA GLY A 416 29.88 -5.95 16.70
C GLY A 416 30.93 -5.13 17.44
N ASP A 417 32.09 -5.72 17.68
CA ASP A 417 33.18 -5.08 18.40
C ASP A 417 33.77 -3.91 17.62
N ILE A 418 34.04 -2.79 18.29
CA ILE A 418 34.56 -1.55 17.68
C ILE A 418 36.02 -1.38 18.07
N HIS A 419 36.94 -1.63 17.14
CA HIS A 419 38.36 -1.35 17.37
C HIS A 419 38.66 0.12 17.08
N LEU A 420 39.20 0.84 18.07
CA LEU A 420 39.49 2.27 17.95
C LEU A 420 40.78 2.58 17.17
N ALA A 421 41.58 1.57 16.82
CA ALA A 421 42.77 1.77 15.98
C ALA A 421 42.37 2.34 14.62
N GLY A 422 43.00 3.44 14.21
CA GLY A 422 42.75 4.11 12.93
C GLY A 422 41.34 4.63 12.72
N CYS A 423 40.45 4.52 13.72
CA CYS A 423 39.06 4.91 13.60
C CYS A 423 38.91 6.44 13.60
N VAL A 424 37.79 6.92 13.06
CA VAL A 424 37.33 8.29 13.27
C VAL A 424 36.18 8.25 14.28
N VAL A 425 36.30 9.03 15.35
CA VAL A 425 35.24 9.20 16.35
C VAL A 425 34.69 10.61 16.22
N GLU A 426 33.38 10.70 16.02
CA GLU A 426 32.61 11.94 15.98
C GLU A 426 31.60 11.93 17.13
N VAL A 427 31.55 13.01 17.90
CA VAL A 427 30.62 13.19 19.02
C VAL A 427 29.81 14.45 18.76
N MET A 428 28.50 14.29 18.68
CA MET A 428 27.54 15.36 18.43
C MET A 428 26.58 15.47 19.62
N GLY A 429 26.39 16.69 20.13
CA GLY A 429 25.53 16.98 21.28
C GLY A 429 26.27 16.98 22.62
N THR A 430 25.50 16.96 23.71
CA THR A 430 25.98 17.05 25.10
C THR A 430 25.72 15.75 25.83
N LYS A 431 26.42 15.41 26.92
CA LYS A 431 26.34 14.11 27.61
C LYS A 431 24.91 13.56 27.86
N SER A 432 23.92 14.42 28.09
CA SER A 432 22.49 14.07 28.27
C SER A 432 21.71 13.78 26.98
N ALA A 433 22.22 14.17 25.82
CA ALA A 433 21.66 13.99 24.49
C ALA A 433 22.80 13.88 23.46
N ILE A 434 23.32 12.67 23.26
CA ILE A 434 24.52 12.40 22.44
C ILE A 434 24.24 11.50 21.25
N THR A 435 24.91 11.82 20.15
CA THR A 435 25.18 10.88 19.06
C THR A 435 26.69 10.69 18.98
N ILE A 436 27.17 9.45 19.15
CA ILE A 436 28.58 9.09 18.90
C ILE A 436 28.63 8.23 17.65
N ARG A 437 29.41 8.65 16.66
CA ARG A 437 29.65 7.89 15.44
C ARG A 437 31.11 7.46 15.40
N VAL A 438 31.33 6.16 15.21
CA VAL A 438 32.67 5.58 15.04
C VAL A 438 32.76 4.93 13.67
N THR A 439 33.68 5.42 12.85
CA THR A 439 34.00 4.83 11.54
C THR A 439 35.29 4.04 11.68
N THR A 440 35.22 2.72 11.55
CA THR A 440 36.37 1.82 11.69
C THR A 440 37.20 1.78 10.41
N PRO A 441 38.52 1.49 10.50
CA PRO A 441 39.38 1.34 9.33
C PRO A 441 39.01 0.10 8.50
N THR A 442 39.59 -0.01 7.30
CA THR A 442 39.40 -1.17 6.42
C THR A 442 40.10 -2.44 6.92
N THR A 443 40.99 -2.33 7.90
CA THR A 443 41.80 -3.42 8.45
C THR A 443 41.89 -3.35 9.98
N SER A 444 41.94 -4.50 10.64
CA SER A 444 42.03 -4.63 12.10
C SER A 444 42.75 -5.94 12.45
N SER A 445 43.67 -5.91 13.41
CA SER A 445 44.20 -7.12 14.05
C SER A 445 43.75 -7.14 15.51
N GLY A 446 42.95 -8.14 15.91
CA GLY A 446 42.45 -8.24 17.29
C GLY A 446 40.92 -8.38 17.46
N GLY A 447 40.16 -8.56 16.37
CA GLY A 447 38.75 -8.98 16.45
C GLY A 447 37.69 -7.90 16.23
N GLY A 448 38.05 -6.61 16.22
CA GLY A 448 37.08 -5.56 15.92
C GLY A 448 36.68 -5.48 14.45
N THR A 449 35.43 -5.07 14.22
CA THR A 449 34.76 -5.01 12.93
C THR A 449 35.39 -3.95 12.03
N THR A 450 35.92 -4.37 10.87
CA THR A 450 36.49 -3.47 9.87
C THR A 450 35.45 -2.96 8.87
N SER A 451 35.78 -1.88 8.17
CA SER A 451 34.93 -1.27 7.14
C SER A 451 33.49 -1.12 7.63
N ALA A 452 33.31 -0.53 8.81
CA ALA A 452 32.01 -0.40 9.47
C ALA A 452 31.81 1.01 10.02
N GLN A 453 30.54 1.43 10.08
CA GLN A 453 30.14 2.62 10.82
C GLN A 453 29.20 2.20 11.94
N PHE A 454 29.50 2.68 13.14
CA PHE A 454 28.75 2.42 14.35
C PHE A 454 28.20 3.74 14.87
N THR A 455 26.91 3.78 15.17
CA THR A 455 26.24 4.96 15.73
C THR A 455 25.61 4.60 17.06
N TYR A 456 26.07 5.24 18.13
CA TYR A 456 25.48 5.21 19.45
C TYR A 456 24.59 6.44 19.63
N ILE A 457 23.38 6.24 20.14
CA ILE A 457 22.44 7.32 20.42
C ILE A 457 21.99 7.20 21.88
N ASN A 458 21.95 8.32 22.58
CA ASN A 458 21.35 8.46 23.90
C ASN A 458 20.59 9.80 24.00
N HIS A 459 19.33 9.78 24.46
CA HIS A 459 18.47 10.95 24.65
C HIS A 459 18.06 11.17 26.13
N GLY A 460 18.85 10.68 27.08
CA GLY A 460 18.63 10.88 28.52
C GLY A 460 17.83 9.75 29.17
N ASP A 461 17.40 9.99 30.41
CA ASP A 461 16.98 8.94 31.36
C ASP A 461 15.78 8.08 30.93
N ALA A 462 14.93 8.59 30.02
CA ALA A 462 13.76 7.88 29.50
C ALA A 462 14.02 7.15 28.16
N TYR A 463 15.24 7.24 27.61
CA TYR A 463 15.62 6.61 26.35
C TYR A 463 16.43 5.33 26.63
N SER A 464 16.22 4.27 25.85
CA SER A 464 17.08 3.08 25.89
C SER A 464 18.28 3.30 24.97
N PRO A 465 19.46 3.70 25.48
CA PRO A 465 20.60 3.95 24.63
C PRO A 465 21.10 2.65 24.01
N GLY A 466 21.76 2.76 22.85
CA GLY A 466 22.38 1.60 22.25
C GLY A 466 23.10 1.90 20.95
N TRP A 467 24.00 1.00 20.59
CA TRP A 467 24.69 1.04 19.33
C TRP A 467 23.82 0.51 18.19
N ARG A 468 24.06 1.04 17.00
CA ARG A 468 23.57 0.56 15.72
C ARG A 468 24.79 0.42 14.81
N ARG A 469 24.79 -0.61 13.97
CA ARG A 469 25.79 -0.77 12.92
C ARG A 469 25.11 -0.54 11.58
N ASP A 470 25.64 0.40 10.81
CA ASP A 470 25.13 0.69 9.47
C ASP A 470 25.52 -0.45 8.50
N TRP A 471 24.66 -0.72 7.52
CA TRP A 471 24.92 -1.73 6.50
C TRP A 471 25.95 -1.21 5.51
N ASN A 472 27.09 -1.88 5.47
CA ASN A 472 28.18 -1.49 4.59
C ASN A 472 28.21 -2.32 3.31
N ARG A 473 28.54 -1.64 2.21
CA ARG A 473 28.71 -2.22 0.89
C ARG A 473 30.16 -2.66 0.72
N GLN A 474 30.40 -3.96 0.54
CA GLN A 474 31.69 -4.47 0.07
C GLN A 474 31.50 -4.94 -1.38
N GLY A 475 31.98 -4.18 -2.36
CA GLY A 475 31.70 -4.45 -3.78
C GLY A 475 30.24 -4.16 -4.15
N ASP A 476 29.53 -5.12 -4.75
CA ASP A 476 28.10 -4.99 -5.12
C ASP A 476 27.12 -5.63 -4.13
N ALA A 477 27.61 -6.20 -3.02
CA ALA A 477 26.78 -6.89 -2.03
C ALA A 477 26.68 -6.10 -0.71
N MET A 478 25.49 -6.13 -0.09
CA MET A 478 25.32 -5.72 1.30
C MET A 478 25.57 -6.92 2.21
N THR A 479 26.41 -6.75 3.23
CA THR A 479 26.69 -7.79 4.24
C THR A 479 25.98 -7.45 5.55
N GLY A 480 25.29 -8.43 6.15
CA GLY A 480 24.55 -8.25 7.42
C GLY A 480 23.55 -9.36 7.71
N THR A 481 23.03 -9.38 8.93
CA THR A 481 21.95 -10.28 9.36
C THR A 481 20.62 -9.55 9.26
N ILE A 482 19.65 -10.13 8.56
CA ILE A 482 18.25 -9.67 8.60
C ILE A 482 17.57 -10.47 9.73
N ASN A 483 17.35 -9.83 10.89
CA ASN A 483 16.60 -10.41 12.00
C ASN A 483 15.09 -10.12 11.84
N GLN A 484 14.27 -11.17 11.84
CA GLN A 484 12.81 -11.10 11.68
C GLN A 484 12.05 -11.59 12.93
N ASP A 485 12.71 -11.84 14.05
CA ASP A 485 12.12 -12.53 15.21
C ASP A 485 11.05 -11.68 15.96
N GLY A 486 11.04 -10.36 15.76
CA GLY A 486 10.23 -9.43 16.56
C GLY A 486 8.97 -8.84 15.89
N GLY A 487 8.64 -9.23 14.66
CA GLY A 487 7.47 -8.66 13.97
C GLY A 487 6.17 -9.43 14.24
N SER A 488 5.07 -8.69 14.21
CA SER A 488 3.72 -9.24 14.42
C SER A 488 3.31 -10.20 13.31
N GLN A 489 2.57 -11.26 13.66
CA GLN A 489 2.12 -12.32 12.75
C GLN A 489 1.30 -11.82 11.54
N ASN A 490 0.72 -10.62 11.63
CA ASN A 490 -0.09 -10.00 10.57
C ASN A 490 0.66 -8.93 9.75
N THR A 491 1.97 -8.77 9.95
CA THR A 491 2.75 -7.73 9.29
C THR A 491 3.78 -8.34 8.35
N TYR A 492 3.79 -7.91 7.09
CA TYR A 492 4.84 -8.30 6.15
C TYR A 492 6.19 -7.71 6.58
N MET A 493 7.13 -8.57 6.96
CA MET A 493 8.50 -8.16 7.32
C MET A 493 9.40 -7.94 6.08
N SER A 494 8.98 -8.47 4.93
CA SER A 494 9.62 -8.22 3.63
C SER A 494 8.58 -8.28 2.51
N THR A 495 8.49 -7.21 1.71
CA THR A 495 7.52 -7.09 0.61
C THR A 495 8.15 -7.41 -0.76
N ALA A 496 9.47 -7.30 -0.89
CA ALA A 496 10.21 -7.68 -2.09
C ALA A 496 11.70 -7.94 -1.80
N LEU A 497 12.25 -9.05 -2.32
CA LEU A 497 13.68 -9.38 -2.36
C LEU A 497 14.18 -9.53 -3.81
N CYS A 498 13.62 -8.75 -4.73
CA CYS A 498 13.86 -8.93 -6.17
C CYS A 498 14.27 -7.63 -6.88
N SER A 499 15.13 -7.75 -7.89
CA SER A 499 15.56 -6.64 -8.78
C SER A 499 14.71 -6.48 -10.05
N GLY A 500 13.68 -7.32 -10.26
CA GLY A 500 12.90 -7.32 -11.49
C GLY A 500 11.66 -6.41 -11.46
N THR A 501 11.22 -5.94 -12.63
CA THR A 501 9.97 -5.18 -12.84
C THR A 501 8.73 -6.02 -12.49
N ARG A 502 7.62 -5.37 -12.09
CA ARG A 502 6.33 -6.01 -11.76
C ARG A 502 5.90 -6.99 -12.88
N GLY A 503 5.58 -8.24 -12.55
CA GLY A 503 5.12 -9.27 -13.50
C GLY A 503 6.16 -10.29 -13.99
N GLY A 504 7.47 -10.05 -13.82
CA GLY A 504 8.52 -11.03 -14.13
C GLY A 504 8.75 -12.07 -13.02
N LYS A 505 9.39 -13.21 -13.36
CA LYS A 505 9.84 -14.24 -12.39
C LYS A 505 10.65 -13.59 -11.27
N LYS A 506 10.28 -13.86 -10.01
CA LYS A 506 10.96 -13.30 -8.84
C LYS A 506 11.83 -14.38 -8.18
N TYR A 507 13.13 -14.12 -8.06
CA TYR A 507 13.96 -14.84 -7.11
C TYR A 507 13.61 -14.33 -5.71
N LEU A 508 13.16 -15.23 -4.84
CA LEU A 508 12.91 -14.88 -3.44
C LEU A 508 14.22 -14.95 -2.67
N ARG A 509 14.99 -16.04 -2.88
CA ARG A 509 16.29 -16.29 -2.23
C ARG A 509 17.19 -17.14 -3.13
N LYS A 510 18.50 -16.92 -3.00
CA LYS A 510 19.56 -17.80 -3.53
C LYS A 510 20.52 -18.10 -2.38
N PHE A 511 20.90 -19.35 -2.18
CA PHE A 511 21.76 -19.76 -1.07
C PHE A 511 22.77 -20.82 -1.50
N ARG A 512 23.97 -20.76 -0.92
CA ARG A 512 25.10 -21.69 -1.09
C ARG A 512 25.97 -21.67 0.17
N GLY A 513 26.57 -22.80 0.52
CA GLY A 513 27.40 -22.95 1.73
C GLY A 513 28.84 -22.44 1.58
N GLY A 514 29.35 -22.34 0.35
CA GLY A 514 30.74 -22.01 0.07
C GLY A 514 31.05 -21.87 -1.41
N GLU A 515 32.33 -21.73 -1.74
CA GLU A 515 32.81 -21.76 -3.12
C GLU A 515 32.85 -23.20 -3.63
N GLY A 516 32.18 -23.48 -4.75
CA GLY A 516 32.03 -24.83 -5.31
C GLY A 516 30.73 -25.56 -4.94
N ASP A 517 30.01 -25.10 -3.91
CA ASP A 517 28.75 -25.72 -3.50
C ASP A 517 27.60 -25.48 -4.49
N THR A 518 26.65 -26.42 -4.52
CA THR A 518 25.43 -26.29 -5.31
C THR A 518 24.62 -25.08 -4.85
N ILE A 519 24.33 -24.20 -5.80
CA ILE A 519 23.41 -23.08 -5.58
C ILE A 519 22.00 -23.64 -5.57
N TRP A 520 21.28 -23.37 -4.50
CA TRP A 520 19.84 -23.54 -4.43
C TRP A 520 19.16 -22.19 -4.56
N HIS A 521 18.05 -22.16 -5.28
CA HIS A 521 17.26 -20.96 -5.44
C HIS A 521 15.76 -21.22 -5.42
N GLU A 522 15.04 -20.23 -4.91
CA GLU A 522 13.58 -20.24 -4.78
C GLU A 522 12.98 -19.21 -5.73
N THR A 523 12.04 -19.63 -6.58
CA THR A 523 11.33 -18.74 -7.50
C THR A 523 9.81 -18.85 -7.38
N VAL A 524 9.13 -17.72 -7.63
CA VAL A 524 7.68 -17.67 -7.80
C VAL A 524 7.34 -17.06 -9.16
N GLN A 525 6.58 -17.80 -9.96
CA GLN A 525 6.09 -17.34 -11.27
C GLN A 525 4.83 -18.10 -11.69
N GLY A 526 3.81 -17.36 -12.17
CA GLY A 526 2.62 -17.95 -12.77
C GLY A 526 1.85 -18.87 -11.82
N GLY A 527 1.81 -18.54 -10.52
CA GLY A 527 1.15 -19.37 -9.50
C GLY A 527 1.92 -20.64 -9.10
N VAL A 528 3.21 -20.73 -9.44
CA VAL A 528 4.08 -21.86 -9.06
C VAL A 528 5.21 -21.38 -8.16
N VAL A 529 5.39 -22.07 -7.03
CA VAL A 529 6.58 -21.97 -6.17
C VAL A 529 7.54 -23.09 -6.55
N ARG A 530 8.83 -22.78 -6.72
CA ARG A 530 9.87 -23.74 -7.15
C ARG A 530 11.11 -23.65 -6.30
N TRP A 531 11.68 -24.82 -5.98
CA TRP A 531 13.05 -24.97 -5.51
C TRP A 531 13.86 -25.66 -6.60
N ALA A 532 14.93 -24.99 -7.04
CA ALA A 532 15.76 -25.44 -8.14
C ALA A 532 17.24 -25.29 -7.80
N THR A 533 18.07 -26.06 -8.49
CA THR A 533 19.53 -26.05 -8.35
C THR A 533 20.22 -25.37 -9.54
N GLY A 534 21.43 -24.87 -9.31
CA GLY A 534 22.22 -24.16 -10.31
C GLY A 534 21.86 -22.69 -10.48
N ASN A 535 22.28 -22.10 -11.60
CA ASN A 535 22.14 -20.67 -11.86
C ASN A 535 20.79 -20.27 -12.48
N THR A 536 20.04 -21.25 -12.99
CA THR A 536 18.74 -21.08 -13.66
C THR A 536 17.78 -22.16 -13.20
N ASP A 537 16.49 -21.96 -13.43
CA ASP A 537 15.42 -22.89 -13.05
C ASP A 537 15.37 -24.18 -13.90
N ALA A 538 16.37 -24.46 -14.74
CA ALA A 538 16.41 -25.65 -15.60
C ALA A 538 16.42 -26.96 -14.79
N GLN A 539 16.98 -26.92 -13.57
CA GLN A 539 17.01 -28.05 -12.64
C GLN A 539 15.99 -27.83 -11.51
N GLU A 540 14.69 -27.84 -11.85
CA GLU A 540 13.60 -27.84 -10.87
C GLU A 540 13.62 -29.17 -10.10
N GLU A 541 13.86 -29.11 -8.79
CA GLU A 541 13.89 -30.28 -7.91
C GLU A 541 12.53 -30.54 -7.23
N LEU A 542 11.84 -29.46 -6.85
CA LEU A 542 10.54 -29.50 -6.19
C LEU A 542 9.69 -28.28 -6.60
N SER A 543 8.42 -28.49 -6.94
CA SER A 543 7.48 -27.41 -7.19
C SER A 543 6.07 -27.67 -6.66
N LEU A 544 5.37 -26.57 -6.36
CA LEU A 544 3.98 -26.57 -5.93
C LEU A 544 3.16 -25.61 -6.81
N SER A 545 2.05 -26.10 -7.36
CA SER A 545 1.13 -25.32 -8.18
C SER A 545 -0.32 -25.70 -7.91
N SER A 546 -1.25 -24.77 -8.09
CA SER A 546 -2.69 -25.08 -8.12
C SER A 546 -3.09 -25.97 -9.31
N ALA A 547 -2.29 -26.00 -10.38
CA ALA A 547 -2.61 -26.77 -11.58
C ALA A 547 -2.35 -28.29 -11.43
N TYR A 548 -1.33 -28.66 -10.65
CA TYR A 548 -0.91 -30.06 -10.52
C TYR A 548 -0.53 -30.49 -9.10
N GLY A 549 -0.63 -29.61 -8.10
CA GLY A 549 -0.20 -29.89 -6.73
C GLY A 549 1.33 -29.95 -6.61
N LEU A 550 1.83 -30.96 -5.91
CA LEU A 550 3.25 -31.20 -5.65
C LEU A 550 3.90 -31.96 -6.82
N ARG A 551 5.07 -31.51 -7.27
CA ARG A 551 5.94 -32.24 -8.20
C ARG A 551 7.35 -32.32 -7.64
N SER A 552 7.94 -33.51 -7.65
CA SER A 552 9.35 -33.73 -7.37
C SER A 552 10.02 -34.33 -8.60
N ARG A 553 11.28 -33.95 -8.85
CA ARG A 553 12.11 -34.53 -9.91
C ARG A 553 12.68 -35.89 -9.50
N GLY A 554 13.01 -36.06 -8.22
CA GLY A 554 13.60 -37.27 -7.67
C GLY A 554 12.62 -38.16 -6.91
N GLU A 555 13.14 -39.23 -6.30
CA GLU A 555 12.40 -40.08 -5.39
C GLU A 555 11.96 -39.31 -4.13
N ILE A 556 10.73 -39.57 -3.65
CA ILE A 556 10.25 -39.07 -2.36
C ILE A 556 10.37 -40.19 -1.32
N THR A 557 11.40 -40.12 -0.50
CA THR A 557 11.62 -41.08 0.60
C THR A 557 10.99 -40.58 1.89
N SER A 558 10.04 -41.34 2.45
CA SER A 558 9.46 -41.06 3.76
C SER A 558 10.19 -41.85 4.84
N LEU A 559 10.64 -41.18 5.90
CA LEU A 559 11.17 -41.82 7.11
C LEU A 559 10.07 -42.12 8.14
N SER A 560 8.82 -41.82 7.80
CA SER A 560 7.65 -42.15 8.61
C SER A 560 7.14 -43.55 8.27
N ALA A 561 6.73 -44.30 9.28
CA ALA A 561 5.99 -45.54 9.08
C ALA A 561 4.74 -45.35 8.22
N ASN A 562 4.15 -44.15 8.20
CA ASN A 562 3.04 -43.79 7.30
C ASN A 562 3.57 -42.90 6.18
N GLY A 563 3.77 -43.47 4.98
CA GLY A 563 4.54 -42.86 3.89
C GLY A 563 3.74 -41.91 2.99
N LEU A 564 2.60 -42.36 2.48
CA LEU A 564 1.73 -41.59 1.58
C LEU A 564 0.28 -41.69 2.05
N ARG A 565 -0.43 -40.56 2.10
CA ARG A 565 -1.85 -40.50 2.47
C ARG A 565 -2.69 -39.82 1.39
N ILE A 566 -3.84 -40.40 1.10
CA ILE A 566 -4.92 -39.85 0.30
C ILE A 566 -6.10 -39.64 1.25
N ALA A 567 -6.61 -38.42 1.37
CA ALA A 567 -7.70 -38.09 2.28
C ALA A 567 -8.74 -37.26 1.54
N TYR A 568 -9.90 -37.86 1.25
CA TYR A 568 -10.96 -37.23 0.48
C TYR A 568 -12.34 -37.76 0.92
N GLY A 569 -13.33 -36.88 1.01
CA GLY A 569 -14.64 -37.22 1.59
C GLY A 569 -14.54 -37.60 3.06
N ASN A 570 -15.17 -38.72 3.43
CA ASN A 570 -15.27 -39.24 4.80
C ASN A 570 -14.14 -40.20 5.20
N TYR A 571 -13.30 -40.65 4.27
CA TYR A 571 -12.29 -41.68 4.52
C TYR A 571 -10.89 -41.21 4.13
N GLY A 572 -9.90 -41.79 4.79
CA GLY A 572 -8.50 -41.70 4.44
C GLY A 572 -7.96 -43.07 4.03
N PHE A 573 -7.05 -43.07 3.08
CA PHE A 573 -6.23 -44.19 2.67
C PHE A 573 -4.77 -43.83 2.87
N PHE A 574 -3.93 -44.73 3.36
CA PHE A 574 -2.49 -44.49 3.40
C PHE A 574 -1.67 -45.77 3.34
N ILE A 575 -0.46 -45.64 2.81
CA ILE A 575 0.53 -46.72 2.78
C ILE A 575 1.31 -46.67 4.08
N ARG A 576 1.36 -47.79 4.79
CA ARG A 576 2.12 -47.94 6.03
C ARG A 576 3.17 -49.04 5.89
N ASN A 577 4.37 -48.80 6.40
CA ASN A 577 5.39 -49.82 6.61
C ASN A 577 5.77 -49.84 8.10
N ASP A 578 5.62 -50.98 8.77
CA ASP A 578 5.95 -51.14 10.20
C ASP A 578 7.31 -51.83 10.44
N GLY A 579 8.09 -52.04 9.38
CA GLY A 579 9.35 -52.78 9.39
C GLY A 579 9.19 -54.25 9.04
N GLY A 580 8.09 -54.89 9.44
CA GLY A 580 7.80 -56.29 9.11
C GLY A 580 6.92 -56.47 7.87
N SER A 581 5.99 -55.54 7.65
CA SER A 581 5.04 -55.58 6.54
C SER A 581 4.67 -54.19 6.03
N THR A 582 4.25 -54.16 4.77
CA THR A 582 3.70 -52.97 4.10
C THR A 582 2.20 -53.15 3.91
N TYR A 583 1.42 -52.17 4.33
CA TYR A 583 -0.03 -52.24 4.37
C TYR A 583 -0.65 -51.10 3.58
N LEU A 584 -1.77 -51.42 2.95
CA LEU A 584 -2.75 -50.43 2.53
C LEU A 584 -3.77 -50.25 3.66
N MET A 585 -3.74 -49.08 4.30
CA MET A 585 -4.55 -48.77 5.49
C MET A 585 -5.73 -47.87 5.14
N LEU A 586 -6.85 -48.05 5.82
CA LEU A 586 -8.03 -47.20 5.73
C LEU A 586 -8.34 -46.59 7.09
N THR A 587 -8.89 -45.37 7.13
CA THR A 587 -9.34 -44.75 8.38
C THR A 587 -10.82 -45.04 8.68
N ALA A 588 -11.27 -44.67 9.89
CA ALA A 588 -12.69 -44.70 10.22
C ALA A 588 -13.48 -43.66 9.39
N SER A 589 -14.77 -43.93 9.15
CA SER A 589 -15.67 -42.97 8.48
C SER A 589 -15.79 -41.68 9.31
N GLY A 590 -15.71 -40.54 8.66
CA GLY A 590 -15.73 -39.21 9.30
C GLY A 590 -14.35 -38.75 9.79
N ASP A 591 -13.35 -39.63 9.79
CA ASP A 591 -12.00 -39.36 10.31
C ASP A 591 -10.92 -39.65 9.26
N LYS A 592 -10.92 -38.89 8.16
CA LYS A 592 -10.00 -39.09 7.03
C LYS A 592 -8.50 -38.87 7.35
N PHE A 593 -8.18 -38.16 8.43
CA PHE A 593 -6.80 -37.89 8.85
C PHE A 593 -6.36 -38.70 10.07
N GLY A 594 -7.28 -39.38 10.74
CA GLY A 594 -6.97 -40.18 11.92
C GLY A 594 -6.23 -41.47 11.65
N THR A 595 -6.28 -42.32 12.67
CA THR A 595 -5.62 -43.63 12.71
C THR A 595 -6.32 -44.62 11.77
N TRP A 596 -5.74 -45.81 11.64
CA TRP A 596 -6.33 -46.86 10.82
C TRP A 596 -7.50 -47.54 11.55
N ASN A 597 -8.48 -47.99 10.78
CA ASN A 597 -9.57 -48.84 11.27
C ASN A 597 -9.14 -50.32 11.33
N GLY A 598 -10.07 -51.26 11.55
CA GLY A 598 -9.79 -52.71 11.57
C GLY A 598 -9.64 -53.37 10.19
N LEU A 599 -9.83 -52.64 9.09
CA LEU A 599 -9.80 -53.18 7.73
C LEU A 599 -8.36 -53.26 7.22
N ARG A 600 -7.99 -54.40 6.63
CA ARG A 600 -6.67 -54.65 6.00
C ARG A 600 -6.88 -55.17 4.58
N PRO A 601 -7.20 -54.28 3.63
CA PRO A 601 -7.50 -54.67 2.27
C PRO A 601 -6.32 -55.38 1.57
N LEU A 602 -5.08 -54.94 1.85
CA LEU A 602 -3.87 -55.57 1.31
C LEU A 602 -2.69 -55.38 2.26
N THR A 603 -1.98 -56.47 2.54
CA THR A 603 -0.73 -56.52 3.29
C THR A 603 0.32 -57.27 2.49
N ILE A 604 1.57 -56.78 2.49
CA ILE A 604 2.74 -57.41 1.91
C ILE A 604 3.72 -57.68 3.04
N ASN A 605 4.14 -58.94 3.21
CA ASN A 605 5.22 -59.27 4.12
C ASN A 605 6.55 -58.81 3.51
N ASN A 606 7.28 -57.94 4.21
CA ASN A 606 8.50 -57.34 3.67
C ASN A 606 9.64 -58.34 3.49
N ALA A 607 9.65 -59.45 4.25
CA ALA A 607 10.73 -60.43 4.23
C ALA A 607 10.61 -61.43 3.07
N ASN A 608 9.38 -61.78 2.65
CA ASN A 608 9.15 -62.82 1.64
C ASN A 608 8.25 -62.39 0.47
N GLY A 609 7.71 -61.17 0.48
CA GLY A 609 6.84 -60.64 -0.58
C GLY A 609 5.43 -61.22 -0.61
N GLY A 610 5.06 -62.08 0.36
CA GLY A 610 3.74 -62.69 0.43
C GLY A 610 2.63 -61.65 0.60
N VAL A 611 1.63 -61.70 -0.28
CA VAL A 611 0.48 -60.80 -0.26
C VAL A 611 -0.71 -61.45 0.45
N SER A 612 -1.32 -60.74 1.40
CA SER A 612 -2.52 -61.18 2.13
C SER A 612 -3.66 -60.17 1.99
N MET A 613 -4.87 -60.64 1.73
CA MET A 613 -6.10 -59.84 1.63
C MET A 613 -7.13 -60.36 2.64
N GLY A 614 -7.27 -59.69 3.79
CA GLY A 614 -8.06 -60.19 4.92
C GLY A 614 -9.57 -59.95 4.82
N HIS A 615 -10.03 -59.19 3.82
CA HIS A 615 -11.42 -58.73 3.69
C HIS A 615 -12.04 -59.11 2.34
N GLY A 616 -11.60 -60.25 1.79
CA GLY A 616 -12.09 -60.81 0.52
C GLY A 616 -11.41 -60.23 -0.72
N LEU A 617 -11.54 -60.95 -1.84
CA LEU A 617 -11.09 -60.55 -3.16
C LEU A 617 -12.20 -60.87 -4.16
N SER A 618 -12.75 -59.84 -4.82
CA SER A 618 -13.74 -60.00 -5.89
C SER A 618 -13.08 -59.73 -7.23
N VAL A 619 -12.96 -60.76 -8.09
CA VAL A 619 -12.40 -60.63 -9.43
C VAL A 619 -13.50 -60.90 -10.46
N THR A 620 -13.84 -59.89 -11.25
CA THR A 620 -14.85 -59.99 -12.32
C THR A 620 -14.28 -60.53 -13.63
N GLY A 621 -12.95 -60.63 -13.73
CA GLY A 621 -12.22 -61.19 -14.86
C GLY A 621 -11.57 -62.55 -14.57
N ARG A 622 -10.69 -62.99 -15.47
CA ARG A 622 -9.93 -64.24 -15.32
C ARG A 622 -8.86 -64.11 -14.23
N VAL A 623 -8.80 -65.08 -13.33
CA VAL A 623 -7.65 -65.29 -12.44
C VAL A 623 -6.72 -66.31 -13.09
N THR A 624 -5.44 -65.97 -13.26
CA THR A 624 -4.40 -66.87 -13.79
C THR A 624 -3.40 -67.15 -12.69
N PRO A 625 -3.60 -68.21 -11.90
CA PRO A 625 -2.69 -68.52 -10.82
C PRO A 625 -1.39 -69.17 -11.33
N SER A 626 -0.28 -68.93 -10.63
CA SER A 626 1.02 -69.55 -10.94
C SER A 626 1.09 -71.02 -10.51
N ASP A 627 0.20 -71.42 -9.60
CA ASP A 627 -0.03 -72.80 -9.16
C ASP A 627 -1.55 -72.98 -9.12
N TYR A 628 -2.12 -73.99 -9.78
CA TYR A 628 -3.57 -74.24 -9.73
C TYR A 628 -3.97 -75.14 -8.55
N GLY A 629 -2.99 -75.76 -7.88
CA GLY A 629 -3.20 -76.67 -6.76
C GLY A 629 -3.80 -76.01 -5.53
N ASN A 630 -3.61 -74.69 -5.37
CA ASN A 630 -4.09 -73.88 -4.25
C ASN A 630 -5.33 -73.03 -4.56
N PHE A 631 -5.87 -73.05 -5.79
CA PHE A 631 -7.01 -72.19 -6.18
C PHE A 631 -8.39 -72.85 -6.12
N ASP A 632 -8.52 -74.14 -6.42
CA ASP A 632 -9.84 -74.77 -6.40
C ASP A 632 -9.77 -76.29 -6.18
N SER A 633 -10.26 -76.72 -5.01
CA SER A 633 -10.32 -78.11 -4.57
C SER A 633 -11.42 -78.95 -5.24
N ARG A 634 -12.21 -78.38 -6.18
CA ARG A 634 -13.37 -79.03 -6.81
C ARG A 634 -13.12 -79.58 -8.22
N TYR A 635 -11.96 -79.30 -8.85
CA TYR A 635 -11.67 -79.80 -10.20
C TYR A 635 -11.00 -81.18 -10.21
N VAL A 636 -11.29 -81.93 -11.27
CA VAL A 636 -10.66 -83.23 -11.56
C VAL A 636 -9.22 -82.98 -12.01
N LYS A 637 -8.26 -83.46 -11.23
CA LYS A 637 -6.82 -83.36 -11.51
C LYS A 637 -6.34 -84.43 -12.49
N ASP A 638 -7.00 -85.60 -12.52
CA ASP A 638 -6.68 -86.73 -13.40
C ASP A 638 -7.86 -87.73 -13.49
N VAL A 639 -7.88 -88.60 -14.50
CA VAL A 639 -8.92 -89.63 -14.73
C VAL A 639 -8.27 -90.98 -15.02
N ARG A 640 -8.77 -92.06 -14.40
CA ARG A 640 -8.29 -93.44 -14.64
C ARG A 640 -9.41 -94.47 -14.63
N LEU A 641 -9.09 -95.70 -15.03
CA LEU A 641 -9.98 -96.85 -14.92
C LEU A 641 -9.72 -97.61 -13.61
N GLY A 642 -10.77 -97.84 -12.82
CA GLY A 642 -10.70 -98.62 -11.58
C GLY A 642 -10.65 -100.13 -11.83
N THR A 643 -10.90 -100.94 -10.79
CA THR A 643 -10.78 -102.41 -10.83
C THR A 643 -11.73 -103.05 -11.85
N ARG A 644 -11.27 -104.11 -12.55
CA ARG A 644 -12.06 -104.84 -13.56
C ARG A 644 -13.28 -105.55 -12.95
N VAL A 645 -14.41 -105.49 -13.64
CA VAL A 645 -15.64 -106.21 -13.32
C VAL A 645 -16.10 -106.95 -14.58
N VAL A 646 -16.42 -108.24 -14.49
CA VAL A 646 -16.85 -109.03 -15.65
C VAL A 646 -18.33 -109.38 -15.49
N GLN A 647 -19.11 -109.25 -16.57
CA GLN A 647 -20.54 -109.57 -16.58
C GLN A 647 -20.92 -110.18 -17.92
N THR A 648 -21.66 -111.29 -17.91
CA THR A 648 -22.22 -111.91 -19.11
C THR A 648 -23.40 -111.09 -19.64
N MET A 649 -23.36 -110.78 -20.93
CA MET A 649 -24.42 -110.06 -21.64
C MET A 649 -25.27 -111.06 -22.40
N GLN A 650 -26.54 -111.20 -22.03
CA GLN A 650 -27.47 -112.11 -22.69
C GLN A 650 -27.92 -111.58 -24.05
N LYS A 651 -28.14 -112.49 -25.00
CA LYS A 651 -28.61 -112.18 -26.37
C LYS A 651 -29.89 -111.32 -26.35
N GLY A 652 -29.87 -110.22 -27.11
CA GLY A 652 -31.03 -109.34 -27.31
C GLY A 652 -31.32 -108.36 -26.17
N VAL A 653 -30.51 -108.35 -25.10
CA VAL A 653 -30.66 -107.44 -23.96
C VAL A 653 -29.62 -106.33 -24.02
N MET A 654 -30.03 -105.09 -23.77
CA MET A 654 -29.14 -103.95 -23.65
C MET A 654 -28.62 -103.85 -22.21
N TYR A 655 -27.30 -103.82 -22.02
CA TYR A 655 -26.67 -103.67 -20.71
C TYR A 655 -25.94 -102.34 -20.60
N GLU A 656 -26.33 -101.55 -19.60
CA GLU A 656 -25.64 -100.32 -19.22
C GLU A 656 -25.24 -100.41 -17.75
N LYS A 657 -23.93 -100.37 -17.48
CA LYS A 657 -23.41 -100.30 -16.12
C LYS A 657 -22.97 -98.87 -15.83
N SER A 658 -23.82 -98.16 -15.09
CA SER A 658 -23.62 -96.76 -14.73
C SER A 658 -22.20 -96.48 -14.20
N GLY A 659 -21.57 -95.43 -14.71
CA GLY A 659 -20.23 -95.01 -14.30
C GLY A 659 -19.07 -95.90 -14.77
N HIS A 660 -19.34 -96.92 -15.60
CA HIS A 660 -18.33 -97.84 -16.12
C HIS A 660 -18.22 -97.76 -17.65
N VAL A 661 -17.04 -98.09 -18.17
CA VAL A 661 -16.80 -98.31 -19.60
C VAL A 661 -16.50 -99.77 -19.87
N ILE A 662 -16.93 -100.27 -21.03
CA ILE A 662 -16.53 -101.59 -21.50
C ILE A 662 -15.10 -101.48 -22.04
N THR A 663 -14.20 -102.29 -21.51
CA THR A 663 -12.79 -102.32 -21.93
C THR A 663 -12.41 -103.62 -22.64
N GLY A 664 -13.37 -104.53 -22.80
CA GLY A 664 -13.17 -105.80 -23.50
C GLY A 664 -14.47 -106.57 -23.62
N LEU A 665 -14.62 -107.28 -24.73
CA LEU A 665 -15.70 -108.21 -25.00
C LEU A 665 -15.06 -109.54 -25.37
N GLY A 666 -15.45 -110.61 -24.68
CA GLY A 666 -15.06 -111.97 -25.06
C GLY A 666 -16.20 -112.61 -25.83
N ILE A 667 -16.03 -112.84 -27.13
CA ILE A 667 -17.02 -113.54 -27.95
C ILE A 667 -16.81 -115.03 -27.74
N VAL A 668 -17.84 -115.74 -27.27
CA VAL A 668 -17.83 -117.18 -27.05
C VAL A 668 -18.78 -117.84 -28.03
N GLY A 669 -18.26 -118.21 -29.22
CA GLY A 669 -19.02 -118.89 -30.27
C GLY A 669 -19.40 -117.98 -31.44
N GLU A 670 -20.67 -118.02 -31.87
CA GLU A 670 -21.21 -117.16 -32.94
C GLU A 670 -21.47 -115.72 -32.44
N VAL A 671 -21.51 -114.74 -33.36
CA VAL A 671 -21.53 -113.29 -33.08
C VAL A 671 -22.74 -112.82 -32.22
N ASP A 672 -23.76 -113.66 -32.03
CA ASP A 672 -25.00 -113.34 -31.32
C ASP A 672 -25.26 -114.27 -30.09
N GLY A 673 -24.22 -114.65 -29.34
CA GLY A 673 -24.28 -115.48 -28.12
C GLY A 673 -24.29 -114.71 -26.79
N ASP A 674 -24.39 -115.43 -25.66
CA ASP A 674 -24.26 -114.86 -24.31
C ASP A 674 -22.77 -114.60 -23.97
N ASP A 675 -22.31 -113.36 -24.15
CA ASP A 675 -20.87 -113.02 -24.14
C ASP A 675 -20.43 -112.26 -22.87
N PRO A 676 -19.28 -112.61 -22.25
CA PRO A 676 -18.72 -111.84 -21.15
C PRO A 676 -18.15 -110.47 -21.60
N ALA A 677 -18.65 -109.40 -21.01
CA ALA A 677 -18.11 -108.05 -21.12
C ALA A 677 -17.32 -107.65 -19.87
N VAL A 678 -16.19 -106.97 -20.07
CA VAL A 678 -15.36 -106.41 -19.00
C VAL A 678 -15.67 -104.94 -18.85
N PHE A 679 -16.25 -104.57 -17.71
CA PHE A 679 -16.54 -103.21 -17.30
C PHE A 679 -15.47 -102.70 -16.33
N ARG A 680 -15.06 -101.44 -16.47
CA ARG A 680 -14.19 -100.75 -15.49
C ARG A 680 -14.80 -99.42 -15.10
N PRO A 681 -14.90 -99.09 -13.79
CA PRO A 681 -15.44 -97.80 -13.36
C PRO A 681 -14.48 -96.69 -13.78
N ILE A 682 -15.01 -95.58 -14.27
CA ILE A 682 -14.22 -94.36 -14.44
C ILE A 682 -13.99 -93.76 -13.05
N GLN A 683 -12.75 -93.42 -12.72
CA GLN A 683 -12.37 -92.74 -11.49
C GLN A 683 -11.83 -91.35 -11.80
N LYS A 684 -12.17 -90.37 -10.96
CA LYS A 684 -11.64 -89.00 -11.00
C LYS A 684 -10.79 -88.70 -9.77
N TYR A 685 -9.66 -88.04 -9.95
CA TYR A 685 -8.77 -87.63 -8.86
C TYR A 685 -9.09 -86.21 -8.41
N ILE A 686 -9.49 -86.05 -7.15
CA ILE A 686 -9.82 -84.75 -6.55
C ILE A 686 -9.17 -84.71 -5.18
N ASN A 687 -8.38 -83.66 -4.92
CA ASN A 687 -7.78 -83.38 -3.60
C ASN A 687 -7.10 -84.58 -2.90
N GLY A 688 -6.27 -85.34 -3.60
CA GLY A 688 -5.55 -86.46 -2.97
C GLY A 688 -6.29 -87.79 -2.94
N THR A 689 -7.56 -87.84 -3.39
CA THR A 689 -8.41 -89.04 -3.32
C THR A 689 -9.04 -89.37 -4.67
N TRP A 690 -9.16 -90.66 -4.98
CA TRP A 690 -9.83 -91.17 -6.19
C TRP A 690 -11.30 -91.49 -5.90
N TYR A 691 -12.20 -90.96 -6.72
CA TYR A 691 -13.65 -91.18 -6.61
C TYR A 691 -14.18 -91.93 -7.83
N ASN A 692 -15.02 -92.95 -7.64
CA ASN A 692 -15.77 -93.58 -8.74
C ASN A 692 -16.81 -92.59 -9.29
N ILE A 693 -16.95 -92.52 -10.60
CA ILE A 693 -18.06 -91.81 -11.24
C ILE A 693 -19.33 -92.65 -11.09
N ALA A 694 -20.42 -92.04 -10.66
CA ALA A 694 -21.76 -92.63 -10.66
C ALA A 694 -22.69 -91.68 -11.43
N GLN A 695 -23.72 -92.22 -12.07
CA GLN A 695 -24.79 -91.41 -12.67
C GLN A 695 -25.64 -90.80 -11.56
N VAL A 696 -25.96 -89.53 -11.71
CA VAL A 696 -26.97 -88.83 -10.91
C VAL A 696 -28.30 -88.94 -11.61
#